data_AF-A0A4V5PHF0-F1
#
_entry.id   AF-A0A4V5PHF0-F1
#
_cell.length_a   1.000
_cell.length_b   1.000
_cell.length_c   1.000
_cell.angle_alpha   90.00
_cell.angle_beta   90.00
_cell.angle_gamma   90.00
#
_symmetry.space_group_name_H-M   'P 1'
#
loop_
_entity.id
_entity.type
_entity.pdbx_description
1 polymer ?
#
loop_
_entity_poly.entity_id
_entity_poly.type
_entity_poly.pdbx_seq_one_letter_code
_entity_poly.pdbx_strand_id
1 'polypeptide(L)'
;MDKLTRRRFLAFAAAMSAAPVTRMAHAGIALDLLPPPDADDGLTFRVLAIHDIRDDLTADIGSVADTCAISTATLNTIFAWLKAKDFHPVSVDQIVASREGGAPLPPRAVLLSFDDAYTSQYTKAFPLLKAYNYPALIGVVTRWTGTPAGQPVRISKKSVMPPGYFMSWDNLREMADSGLVEIASHTHDMHHGALANPQGNELPAASAHLYDPGLERYETDEEYRARIHGDLGHSVDLIKQHTGVTVRSAVWPYGMYNAALIRASQALGMQVHFTLDDGPNTPDVPLTKIRRLLVSYDWDVGTMIGQFRTARAYRGEHGPVERVVNVALDDVYDPEPAKREDKLGRLLDRIKDLEPKSVYLQAYSDPSGTGFAQALYFPNRHLPMRADLFNRVAWQLITRAGVQVYARLPVLAFALPEGHPAATHVVQAWRDANGAAGDAAASFQAAHLPRLSPFDADARDAIGDIYDDLTRYASFNGLVFGADATLGEFEDASEAALSAYAMWGFPADLAQIRASEALSERWSKARTAHLVAFTRELAERVRAYQGGGNVLTARSLPAVAALDARADRQFAQNLDTFIANYDFVALEAHPGAPGEAATDGWLDALSQRVLSHAGATRKTVFELRTVERRADGSTQQVATATLRERMKRLNAAGVVHLGYATDDFLDNRPDTVALRDVMSIQSTVRPKQGMST
;
A
#
# COMPACT_ATOMS: atom_id res chain seq x y z
N MET A 1 22.98 -39.99 55.14
CA MET A 1 23.05 -41.36 54.59
C MET A 1 21.68 -41.74 54.07
N ASP A 2 21.61 -41.95 52.76
CA ASP A 2 20.81 -42.94 52.02
C ASP A 2 19.34 -43.25 52.39
N LYS A 3 18.53 -43.31 51.30
CA LYS A 3 17.29 -44.07 51.07
C LYS A 3 16.00 -43.70 51.82
N LEU A 4 15.01 -43.25 51.04
CA LEU A 4 13.58 -43.59 51.23
C LEU A 4 12.87 -43.79 49.88
N THR A 5 13.16 -44.96 49.30
CA THR A 5 12.28 -45.96 48.65
C THR A 5 10.93 -45.58 48.00
N ARG A 6 10.95 -45.61 46.65
CA ARG A 6 10.14 -46.36 45.63
C ARG A 6 8.69 -46.87 45.87
N ARG A 7 8.03 -46.70 47.02
CA ARG A 7 6.66 -47.25 47.28
C ARG A 7 5.55 -46.23 47.47
N ARG A 8 5.83 -44.92 47.41
CA ARG A 8 4.80 -43.85 47.47
C ARG A 8 4.46 -43.20 46.12
N PHE A 9 5.16 -43.56 45.04
CA PHE A 9 4.91 -42.99 43.70
C PHE A 9 3.89 -43.80 42.86
N LEU A 10 3.58 -45.04 43.25
CA LEU A 10 2.72 -45.94 42.48
C LEU A 10 1.22 -45.86 42.83
N ALA A 11 0.82 -45.05 43.82
CA ALA A 11 -0.59 -44.83 44.15
C ALA A 11 -1.20 -43.58 43.47
N PHE A 12 -0.39 -42.74 42.82
CA PHE A 12 -0.87 -41.57 42.08
C PHE A 12 -0.94 -41.80 40.56
N ALA A 13 -0.40 -42.93 40.06
CA ALA A 13 -0.30 -43.24 38.63
C ALA A 13 -1.40 -44.16 38.08
N ALA A 14 -2.41 -44.53 38.89
CA ALA A 14 -3.44 -45.51 38.48
C ALA A 14 -4.88 -44.95 38.41
N ALA A 15 -5.08 -43.64 38.55
CA ALA A 15 -6.41 -43.02 38.52
C ALA A 15 -6.65 -42.08 37.31
N MET A 16 -5.78 -42.08 36.30
CA MET A 16 -5.92 -41.22 35.09
C MET A 16 -5.85 -42.01 33.77
N SER A 17 -6.19 -43.29 33.79
CA SER A 17 -6.28 -44.14 32.60
C SER A 17 -7.70 -44.65 32.39
N ALA A 18 -8.64 -43.72 32.19
CA ALA A 18 -9.93 -43.97 31.55
C ALA A 18 -10.66 -42.64 31.20
N ALA A 19 -10.25 -41.99 30.10
CA ALA A 19 -11.15 -41.15 29.30
C ALA A 19 -10.54 -40.94 27.89
N PRO A 20 -11.22 -41.36 26.81
CA PRO A 20 -10.72 -41.29 25.44
C PRO A 20 -11.02 -39.91 24.80
N VAL A 21 -10.21 -39.53 23.80
CA VAL A 21 -10.57 -38.61 22.70
C VAL A 21 -10.93 -37.16 23.11
N THR A 22 -9.93 -36.29 23.24
CA THR A 22 -10.12 -34.82 23.04
C THR A 22 -8.87 -34.10 22.50
N ARG A 23 -7.80 -34.83 22.15
CA ARG A 23 -6.60 -34.24 21.52
C ARG A 23 -6.69 -34.03 20.00
N MET A 24 -7.73 -34.55 19.33
CA MET A 24 -7.95 -34.27 17.90
C MET A 24 -8.77 -32.99 17.63
N ALA A 25 -9.53 -32.47 18.61
CA ALA A 25 -10.35 -31.27 18.40
C ALA A 25 -9.52 -29.97 18.40
N HIS A 26 -8.44 -29.89 19.18
CA HIS A 26 -7.65 -28.66 19.31
C HIS A 26 -6.65 -28.43 18.17
N ALA A 27 -6.23 -29.49 17.46
CA ALA A 27 -5.48 -29.34 16.21
C ALA A 27 -6.39 -28.87 15.06
N GLY A 28 -7.67 -29.26 15.07
CA GLY A 28 -8.67 -28.78 14.11
C GLY A 28 -9.00 -27.30 14.29
N ILE A 29 -9.14 -26.83 15.53
CA ILE A 29 -9.50 -25.42 15.83
C ILE A 29 -8.36 -24.44 15.49
N ALA A 30 -7.09 -24.85 15.59
CA ALA A 30 -5.95 -24.00 15.23
C ALA A 30 -5.68 -23.95 13.71
N LEU A 31 -6.06 -24.99 12.96
CA LEU A 31 -5.96 -25.02 11.49
C LEU A 31 -7.12 -24.27 10.81
N ASP A 32 -8.29 -24.17 11.46
CA ASP A 32 -9.46 -23.40 10.98
C ASP A 32 -9.27 -21.87 11.04
N LEU A 33 -8.24 -21.39 11.75
CA LEU A 33 -7.89 -19.97 11.84
C LEU A 33 -6.97 -19.50 10.70
N LEU A 34 -6.31 -20.44 10.00
CA LEU A 34 -5.52 -20.12 8.82
C LEU A 34 -6.42 -20.15 7.59
N PRO A 35 -6.22 -19.22 6.64
CA PRO A 35 -6.90 -19.28 5.34
C PRO A 35 -6.72 -20.64 4.66
N PRO A 36 -7.64 -21.00 3.75
CA PRO A 36 -7.56 -22.27 3.02
C PRO A 36 -6.25 -22.37 2.23
N PRO A 37 -5.80 -23.59 1.91
CA PRO A 37 -4.70 -23.80 0.98
C PRO A 37 -4.98 -23.19 -0.39
N ASP A 38 -3.90 -22.84 -1.09
CA ASP A 38 -3.96 -22.49 -2.51
C ASP A 38 -4.54 -23.65 -3.34
N ALA A 39 -5.15 -23.32 -4.48
CA ALA A 39 -5.72 -24.32 -5.37
C ALA A 39 -4.62 -25.17 -6.04
N ASP A 40 -4.83 -26.48 -6.09
CA ASP A 40 -4.01 -27.41 -6.89
C ASP A 40 -4.59 -27.53 -8.32
N ASP A 41 -4.68 -26.40 -9.03
CA ASP A 41 -5.29 -26.28 -10.37
C ASP A 41 -4.30 -26.50 -11.54
N GLY A 42 -3.04 -26.80 -11.23
CA GLY A 42 -1.97 -26.96 -12.21
C GLY A 42 -1.43 -25.64 -12.78
N LEU A 43 -1.85 -24.49 -12.24
CA LEU A 43 -1.44 -23.15 -12.70
C LEU A 43 -1.00 -22.25 -11.53
N THR A 44 -1.50 -22.53 -10.33
CA THR A 44 -1.24 -21.78 -9.10
C THR A 44 0.04 -22.24 -8.42
N PHE A 45 0.87 -21.29 -7.99
CA PHE A 45 2.14 -21.56 -7.30
C PHE A 45 2.54 -20.44 -6.33
N ARG A 46 3.50 -20.73 -5.46
CA ARG A 46 4.16 -19.76 -4.56
C ARG A 46 5.61 -19.56 -4.96
N VAL A 47 6.20 -18.43 -4.57
CA VAL A 47 7.63 -18.16 -4.78
C VAL A 47 8.27 -17.69 -3.48
N LEU A 48 9.44 -18.24 -3.15
CA LEU A 48 10.27 -17.78 -2.02
C LEU A 48 11.41 -16.90 -2.57
N ALA A 49 11.60 -15.70 -2.00
CA ALA A 49 12.67 -14.77 -2.38
C ALA A 49 13.78 -14.74 -1.32
N ILE A 50 14.81 -15.57 -1.52
CA ILE A 50 15.95 -15.77 -0.60
C ILE A 50 17.09 -14.82 -0.99
N HIS A 51 17.76 -14.22 -0.01
CA HIS A 51 18.91 -13.35 -0.24
C HIS A 51 20.20 -14.05 0.24
N ASP A 52 20.85 -13.50 1.27
CA ASP A 52 22.09 -14.03 1.81
C ASP A 52 21.86 -15.24 2.74
N ILE A 53 22.86 -16.12 2.85
CA ILE A 53 22.82 -17.35 3.65
C ILE A 53 24.04 -17.40 4.55
N ARG A 54 23.83 -17.31 5.85
CA ARG A 54 24.90 -17.23 6.87
C ARG A 54 24.84 -18.42 7.82
N ASP A 55 25.98 -18.80 8.40
CA ASP A 55 25.99 -19.84 9.44
C ASP A 55 25.70 -19.24 10.82
N ASP A 56 26.24 -18.04 11.05
CA ASP A 56 25.97 -17.23 12.23
C ASP A 56 25.36 -15.89 11.80
N LEU A 57 24.06 -15.74 12.05
CA LEU A 57 23.32 -14.50 11.77
C LEU A 57 23.71 -13.36 12.74
N THR A 58 24.41 -13.66 13.83
CA THR A 58 24.78 -12.69 14.87
C THR A 58 26.20 -12.12 14.72
N ALA A 59 27.03 -12.74 13.89
CA ALA A 59 28.45 -12.41 13.75
C ALA A 59 28.72 -10.95 13.32
N ASP A 60 27.78 -10.30 12.62
CA ASP A 60 27.96 -8.96 12.03
C ASP A 60 26.94 -7.91 12.50
N ILE A 61 26.24 -8.13 13.63
CA ILE A 61 25.24 -7.17 14.17
C ILE A 61 25.83 -5.75 14.36
N GLY A 62 27.15 -5.63 14.51
CA GLY A 62 27.85 -4.35 14.66
C GLY A 62 28.05 -3.52 13.38
N SER A 63 27.82 -4.06 12.17
CA SER A 63 28.10 -3.34 10.91
C SER A 63 26.85 -3.12 10.04
N VAL A 64 26.01 -4.13 9.83
CA VAL A 64 24.64 -4.06 9.29
C VAL A 64 23.92 -5.35 9.68
N ALA A 65 22.82 -5.29 10.44
CA ALA A 65 21.94 -6.45 10.56
C ALA A 65 21.30 -6.68 9.19
N ASP A 66 21.78 -7.68 8.45
CA ASP A 66 21.17 -8.09 7.19
C ASP A 66 19.86 -8.79 7.50
N THR A 67 18.78 -8.01 7.48
CA THR A 67 17.44 -8.49 7.84
C THR A 67 16.89 -9.51 6.86
N CYS A 68 17.51 -9.69 5.69
CA CYS A 68 17.09 -10.64 4.66
C CYS A 68 17.96 -11.90 4.62
N ALA A 69 18.99 -11.99 5.48
CA ALA A 69 19.82 -13.18 5.57
C ALA A 69 19.11 -14.31 6.34
N ILE A 70 19.25 -15.55 5.87
CA ILE A 70 18.79 -16.74 6.62
C ILE A 70 19.94 -17.62 7.06
N SER A 71 19.71 -18.44 8.09
CA SER A 71 20.71 -19.42 8.49
C SER A 71 20.78 -20.58 7.50
N THR A 72 21.97 -21.13 7.26
CA THR A 72 22.16 -22.36 6.46
C THR A 72 21.33 -23.52 7.02
N ALA A 73 21.22 -23.62 8.35
CA ALA A 73 20.42 -24.63 9.04
C ALA A 73 18.91 -24.47 8.76
N THR A 74 18.42 -23.23 8.77
CA THR A 74 17.04 -22.89 8.41
C THR A 74 16.76 -23.25 6.96
N LEU A 75 17.64 -22.89 6.03
CA LEU A 75 17.49 -23.22 4.61
C LEU A 75 17.35 -24.74 4.39
N ASN A 76 18.26 -25.52 4.99
CA ASN A 76 18.20 -26.98 4.91
C ASN A 76 16.90 -27.54 5.51
N THR A 77 16.44 -26.95 6.63
CA THR A 77 15.17 -27.34 7.26
C THR A 77 13.99 -27.04 6.34
N ILE A 78 13.96 -25.89 5.68
CA ILE A 78 12.94 -25.55 4.69
C ILE A 78 12.93 -26.57 3.54
N PHE A 79 14.08 -26.90 2.96
CA PHE A 79 14.14 -27.86 1.83
C PHE A 79 13.68 -29.26 2.22
N ALA A 80 14.14 -29.74 3.38
CA ALA A 80 13.72 -31.02 3.93
C ALA A 80 12.20 -31.03 4.22
N TRP A 81 11.67 -29.92 4.72
CA TRP A 81 10.25 -29.78 5.00
C TRP A 81 9.41 -29.76 3.72
N LEU A 82 9.82 -29.01 2.69
CA LEU A 82 9.14 -28.99 1.38
C LEU A 82 9.02 -30.42 0.82
N LYS A 83 10.12 -31.19 0.87
CA LYS A 83 10.13 -32.60 0.48
C LYS A 83 9.17 -33.45 1.31
N ALA A 84 9.25 -33.32 2.63
CA ALA A 84 8.45 -34.12 3.57
C ALA A 84 6.95 -33.79 3.55
N LYS A 85 6.58 -32.64 2.97
CA LYS A 85 5.19 -32.16 2.85
C LYS A 85 4.72 -32.08 1.40
N ASP A 86 5.36 -32.80 0.49
CA ASP A 86 5.00 -32.90 -0.93
C ASP A 86 4.79 -31.53 -1.60
N PHE A 87 5.59 -30.53 -1.23
CA PHE A 87 5.73 -29.32 -2.02
C PHE A 87 6.74 -29.59 -3.13
N HIS A 88 6.43 -29.11 -4.33
CA HIS A 88 7.21 -29.42 -5.52
C HIS A 88 7.90 -28.16 -6.04
N PRO A 89 9.22 -28.04 -5.85
CA PRO A 89 10.03 -27.03 -6.52
C PRO A 89 9.90 -27.13 -8.04
N VAL A 90 9.48 -26.04 -8.70
CA VAL A 90 9.27 -25.95 -10.14
C VAL A 90 10.18 -24.91 -10.79
N SER A 91 10.56 -25.14 -12.05
CA SER A 91 11.35 -24.17 -12.83
C SER A 91 10.45 -23.11 -13.46
N VAL A 92 11.06 -22.00 -13.89
CA VAL A 92 10.36 -20.97 -14.66
C VAL A 92 9.85 -21.53 -15.99
N ASP A 93 10.57 -22.45 -16.64
CA ASP A 93 10.09 -23.14 -17.85
C ASP A 93 8.76 -23.86 -17.60
N GLN A 94 8.64 -24.58 -16.49
CA GLN A 94 7.40 -25.27 -16.13
C GLN A 94 6.27 -24.27 -15.88
N ILE A 95 6.56 -23.16 -15.21
CA ILE A 95 5.59 -22.08 -14.98
C ILE A 95 5.11 -21.51 -16.31
N VAL A 96 6.00 -21.08 -17.19
CA VAL A 96 5.66 -20.51 -18.50
C VAL A 96 4.87 -21.52 -19.33
N ALA A 97 5.37 -22.75 -19.45
CA ALA A 97 4.69 -23.79 -20.21
C ALA A 97 3.27 -24.06 -19.69
N SER A 98 3.07 -24.12 -18.36
CA SER A 98 1.73 -24.32 -17.78
C SER A 98 0.77 -23.17 -18.13
N ARG A 99 1.27 -21.93 -18.12
CA ARG A 99 0.49 -20.72 -18.45
C ARG A 99 0.13 -20.62 -19.92
N GLU A 100 0.93 -21.22 -20.79
CA GLU A 100 0.71 -21.26 -22.23
C GLU A 100 -0.11 -22.49 -22.69
N GLY A 101 -0.72 -23.22 -21.76
CA GLY A 101 -1.56 -24.40 -22.07
C GLY A 101 -0.77 -25.70 -22.28
N GLY A 102 0.50 -25.72 -21.88
CA GLY A 102 1.34 -26.91 -21.82
C GLY A 102 1.02 -27.79 -20.59
N ALA A 103 2.03 -28.53 -20.12
CA ALA A 103 1.87 -29.43 -18.98
C ALA A 103 1.50 -28.65 -17.70
N PRO A 104 0.52 -29.14 -16.91
CA PRO A 104 0.15 -28.49 -15.66
C PRO A 104 1.29 -28.60 -14.63
N LEU A 105 1.39 -27.61 -13.75
CA LEU A 105 2.24 -27.66 -12.57
C LEU A 105 1.82 -28.81 -11.64
N PRO A 106 2.78 -29.43 -10.92
CA PRO A 106 2.45 -30.36 -9.85
C PRO A 106 1.66 -29.67 -8.72
N PRO A 107 0.89 -30.43 -7.92
CA PRO A 107 0.26 -29.91 -6.71
C PRO A 107 1.27 -29.23 -5.78
N ARG A 108 0.86 -28.18 -5.06
CA ARG A 108 1.72 -27.43 -4.12
C ARG A 108 3.04 -26.95 -4.77
N ALA A 109 2.95 -26.44 -5.99
CA ALA A 109 4.09 -25.91 -6.73
C ALA A 109 4.71 -24.69 -6.03
N VAL A 110 6.05 -24.68 -5.92
CA VAL A 110 6.82 -23.58 -5.34
C VAL A 110 8.01 -23.28 -6.24
N LEU A 111 8.30 -22.02 -6.52
CA LEU A 111 9.58 -21.62 -7.11
C LEU A 111 10.51 -21.12 -6.00
N LEU A 112 11.74 -21.59 -6.02
CA LEU A 112 12.82 -21.05 -5.20
C LEU A 112 13.54 -19.96 -6.00
N SER A 113 13.59 -18.73 -5.47
CA SER A 113 14.34 -17.64 -6.08
C SER A 113 15.39 -17.10 -5.13
N PHE A 114 16.55 -16.75 -5.68
CA PHE A 114 17.69 -16.18 -4.99
C PHE A 114 18.05 -14.83 -5.60
N ASP A 115 18.12 -13.77 -4.79
CA ASP A 115 18.37 -12.42 -5.28
C ASP A 115 19.84 -12.02 -5.05
N ASP A 116 20.31 -10.98 -5.76
CA ASP A 116 21.63 -10.34 -5.65
C ASP A 116 22.87 -11.16 -6.04
N ALA A 117 22.76 -12.47 -6.25
CA ALA A 117 23.86 -13.36 -6.59
C ALA A 117 24.98 -13.40 -5.53
N TYR A 118 24.63 -13.51 -4.24
CA TYR A 118 25.61 -13.70 -3.17
C TYR A 118 26.44 -14.98 -3.34
N THR A 119 27.73 -14.94 -2.99
CA THR A 119 28.61 -16.13 -3.02
C THR A 119 28.09 -17.26 -2.10
N SER A 120 27.38 -16.91 -1.04
CA SER A 120 26.71 -17.86 -0.15
C SER A 120 25.70 -18.75 -0.89
N GLN A 121 25.05 -18.26 -1.94
CA GLN A 121 24.09 -19.04 -2.73
C GLN A 121 24.78 -20.14 -3.53
N TYR A 122 25.94 -19.85 -4.14
CA TYR A 122 26.76 -20.86 -4.80
C TYR A 122 27.35 -21.87 -3.82
N THR A 123 27.89 -21.40 -2.69
CA THR A 123 28.62 -22.25 -1.76
C THR A 123 27.71 -23.07 -0.83
N LYS A 124 26.49 -22.60 -0.56
CA LYS A 124 25.57 -23.21 0.43
C LYS A 124 24.26 -23.69 -0.18
N ALA A 125 23.59 -22.89 -1.00
CA ALA A 125 22.31 -23.29 -1.60
C ALA A 125 22.49 -24.25 -2.77
N PHE A 126 23.42 -24.00 -3.70
CA PHE A 126 23.59 -24.80 -4.91
C PHE A 126 23.91 -26.29 -4.64
N PRO A 127 24.75 -26.66 -3.65
CA PRO A 127 24.92 -28.07 -3.27
C PRO A 127 23.61 -28.72 -2.79
N LEU A 128 22.76 -27.99 -2.07
CA LEU A 128 21.44 -28.46 -1.65
C LEU A 128 20.50 -28.60 -2.85
N LEU A 129 20.46 -27.61 -3.76
CA LEU A 129 19.67 -27.70 -5.00
C LEU A 129 20.03 -28.95 -5.80
N LYS A 130 21.33 -29.25 -5.95
CA LYS A 130 21.79 -30.49 -6.61
C LYS A 130 21.38 -31.75 -5.85
N ALA A 131 21.54 -31.79 -4.52
CA ALA A 131 21.21 -32.96 -3.71
C ALA A 131 19.71 -33.29 -3.70
N TYR A 132 18.86 -32.26 -3.78
CA TYR A 132 17.41 -32.41 -3.83
C TYR A 132 16.84 -32.44 -5.25
N ASN A 133 17.65 -32.13 -6.27
CA ASN A 133 17.22 -31.89 -7.65
C ASN A 133 16.11 -30.83 -7.73
N TYR A 134 16.31 -29.72 -7.01
CA TYR A 134 15.37 -28.60 -6.98
C TYR A 134 15.78 -27.54 -7.99
N PRO A 135 14.88 -27.16 -8.93
CA PRO A 135 15.13 -26.01 -9.78
C PRO A 135 15.04 -24.70 -8.98
N ALA A 136 15.72 -23.67 -9.47
CA ALA A 136 15.71 -22.33 -8.88
C ALA A 136 15.88 -21.23 -9.93
N LEU A 137 15.60 -20.00 -9.50
CA LEU A 137 15.89 -18.75 -10.21
C LEU A 137 16.99 -18.00 -9.46
N ILE A 138 17.89 -17.32 -10.18
CA ILE A 138 18.83 -16.38 -9.58
C ILE A 138 18.80 -15.00 -10.26
N GLY A 139 18.52 -13.95 -9.49
CA GLY A 139 18.57 -12.56 -9.94
C GLY A 139 19.97 -11.98 -9.79
N VAL A 140 20.55 -11.47 -10.88
CA VAL A 140 21.94 -10.98 -10.90
C VAL A 140 22.00 -9.47 -11.07
N VAL A 141 22.62 -8.77 -10.11
CA VAL A 141 23.00 -7.36 -10.25
C VAL A 141 24.36 -7.30 -10.96
N THR A 142 24.35 -7.02 -12.26
CA THR A 142 25.54 -7.27 -13.09
C THR A 142 26.72 -6.35 -12.76
N ARG A 143 26.49 -5.15 -12.22
CA ARG A 143 27.58 -4.29 -11.70
C ARG A 143 28.29 -4.92 -10.50
N TRP A 144 27.55 -5.59 -9.61
CA TRP A 144 28.13 -6.21 -8.42
C TRP A 144 28.99 -7.42 -8.81
N THR A 145 28.42 -8.32 -9.60
CA THR A 145 29.11 -9.50 -10.17
C THR A 145 30.29 -9.12 -11.07
N GLY A 146 30.19 -8.00 -11.80
CA GLY A 146 31.25 -7.48 -12.66
C GLY A 146 32.40 -6.81 -11.92
N THR A 147 32.36 -6.69 -10.59
CA THR A 147 33.46 -6.09 -9.83
C THR A 147 34.72 -6.97 -9.93
N PRO A 148 35.90 -6.41 -10.25
CA PRO A 148 37.12 -7.20 -10.39
C PRO A 148 37.46 -8.00 -9.12
N ALA A 149 37.96 -9.22 -9.31
CA ALA A 149 38.33 -10.10 -8.21
C ALA A 149 39.33 -9.42 -7.27
N GLY A 150 39.10 -9.57 -5.96
CA GLY A 150 39.92 -8.94 -4.92
C GLY A 150 39.58 -7.48 -4.61
N GLN A 151 38.65 -6.85 -5.34
CA GLN A 151 38.17 -5.49 -5.04
C GLN A 151 36.90 -5.51 -4.19
N PRO A 152 36.71 -4.53 -3.29
CA PRO A 152 35.47 -4.38 -2.55
C PRO A 152 34.32 -3.94 -3.47
N VAL A 153 33.11 -4.40 -3.16
CA VAL A 153 31.93 -4.14 -3.99
C VAL A 153 31.10 -3.02 -3.38
N ARG A 154 30.96 -1.91 -4.09
CA ARG A 154 30.11 -0.79 -3.66
C ARG A 154 28.67 -1.05 -4.08
N ILE A 155 27.79 -1.32 -3.12
CA ILE A 155 26.37 -1.60 -3.36
C ILE A 155 25.49 -0.35 -3.18
N SER A 156 26.00 0.68 -2.52
CA SER A 156 25.35 1.98 -2.40
C SER A 156 26.36 3.09 -2.10
N LYS A 157 25.91 4.34 -1.98
CA LYS A 157 26.78 5.44 -1.52
C LYS A 157 27.39 5.17 -0.14
N LYS A 158 26.65 4.48 0.75
CA LYS A 158 27.00 4.28 2.16
C LYS A 158 27.50 2.86 2.47
N SER A 159 27.32 1.91 1.56
CA SER A 159 27.57 0.49 1.82
C SER A 159 28.59 -0.08 0.85
N VAL A 160 29.63 -0.69 1.41
CA VAL A 160 30.70 -1.36 0.66
C VAL A 160 30.90 -2.75 1.26
N MET A 161 30.80 -3.77 0.42
CA MET A 161 30.94 -5.17 0.79
C MET A 161 32.38 -5.65 0.53
N PRO A 162 32.86 -6.64 1.30
CA PRO A 162 34.21 -7.17 1.12
C PRO A 162 34.38 -7.85 -0.27
N PRO A 163 35.62 -8.02 -0.75
CA PRO A 163 35.88 -8.79 -1.96
C PRO A 163 35.30 -10.21 -1.88
N GLY A 164 34.73 -10.71 -2.99
CA GLY A 164 34.17 -12.05 -3.07
C GLY A 164 32.81 -12.24 -2.40
N TYR A 165 32.17 -11.15 -1.95
CA TYR A 165 30.84 -11.20 -1.33
C TYR A 165 29.74 -11.64 -2.31
N PHE A 166 29.87 -11.27 -3.58
CA PHE A 166 29.02 -11.71 -4.69
C PHE A 166 29.74 -12.72 -5.57
N MET A 167 28.96 -13.56 -6.25
CA MET A 167 29.46 -14.60 -7.15
C MET A 167 30.29 -14.03 -8.31
N SER A 168 31.22 -14.85 -8.79
CA SER A 168 31.87 -14.63 -10.08
C SER A 168 30.97 -15.07 -11.24
N TRP A 169 31.29 -14.58 -12.43
CA TRP A 169 30.66 -15.06 -13.67
C TRP A 169 30.84 -16.56 -13.92
N ASP A 170 31.95 -17.15 -13.47
CA ASP A 170 32.19 -18.59 -13.62
C ASP A 170 31.27 -19.41 -12.71
N ASN A 171 31.01 -18.95 -11.49
CA ASN A 171 30.03 -19.58 -10.59
C ASN A 171 28.63 -19.57 -11.22
N LEU A 172 28.22 -18.43 -11.78
CA LEU A 172 26.92 -18.28 -12.44
C LEU A 172 26.80 -19.19 -13.68
N ARG A 173 27.87 -19.27 -14.50
CA ARG A 173 27.90 -20.16 -15.66
C ARG A 173 27.76 -21.62 -15.24
N GLU A 174 28.48 -22.06 -14.21
CA GLU A 174 28.35 -23.44 -13.70
C GLU A 174 26.93 -23.73 -13.19
N MET A 175 26.31 -22.78 -12.49
CA MET A 175 24.93 -22.92 -12.01
C MET A 175 23.94 -23.03 -13.18
N ALA A 176 24.10 -22.23 -14.23
CA ALA A 176 23.29 -22.32 -15.45
C ALA A 176 23.50 -23.65 -16.20
N ASP A 177 24.75 -24.06 -16.42
CA ASP A 177 25.13 -25.28 -17.14
C ASP A 177 24.63 -26.56 -16.44
N SER A 178 24.33 -26.49 -15.14
CA SER A 178 23.72 -27.59 -14.39
C SER A 178 22.30 -27.94 -14.84
N GLY A 179 21.61 -27.01 -15.53
CA GLY A 179 20.20 -27.13 -15.91
C GLY A 179 19.22 -26.94 -14.75
N LEU A 180 19.70 -26.68 -13.53
CA LEU A 180 18.84 -26.45 -12.35
C LEU A 180 18.49 -24.98 -12.13
N VAL A 181 19.36 -24.05 -12.56
CA VAL A 181 19.24 -22.63 -12.20
C VAL A 181 19.03 -21.77 -13.43
N GLU A 182 17.92 -21.02 -13.46
CA GLU A 182 17.71 -19.95 -14.44
C GLU A 182 18.34 -18.65 -13.96
N ILE A 183 19.07 -17.97 -14.85
CA ILE A 183 19.63 -16.63 -14.58
C ILE A 183 18.65 -15.55 -15.05
N ALA A 184 18.30 -14.65 -14.15
CA ALA A 184 17.50 -13.45 -14.38
C ALA A 184 18.32 -12.17 -14.20
N SER A 185 17.89 -11.10 -14.87
CA SER A 185 18.43 -9.76 -14.63
C SER A 185 17.85 -9.21 -13.33
N HIS A 186 18.71 -8.72 -12.45
CA HIS A 186 18.35 -7.87 -11.32
C HIS A 186 18.85 -6.43 -11.52
N THR A 187 18.80 -5.97 -12.78
CA THR A 187 19.35 -4.70 -13.29
C THR A 187 20.88 -4.69 -13.36
N HIS A 188 21.44 -3.68 -14.03
CA HIS A 188 22.89 -3.46 -14.02
C HIS A 188 23.32 -2.66 -12.79
N ASP A 189 22.81 -1.44 -12.65
CA ASP A 189 23.17 -0.47 -11.62
C ASP A 189 21.94 0.31 -11.14
N MET A 190 20.78 -0.34 -11.04
CA MET A 190 19.57 0.27 -10.47
C MET A 190 19.15 -0.36 -9.13
N HIS A 191 20.00 -1.21 -8.54
CA HIS A 191 19.78 -1.78 -7.21
C HIS A 191 20.36 -0.90 -6.08
N HIS A 192 19.92 0.36 -6.02
CA HIS A 192 20.28 1.28 -4.94
C HIS A 192 19.22 2.37 -4.75
N GLY A 193 19.30 3.07 -3.62
CA GLY A 193 18.60 4.35 -3.43
C GLY A 193 19.25 5.43 -4.28
N ALA A 194 18.46 6.17 -5.04
CA ALA A 194 18.89 7.28 -5.88
C ALA A 194 18.13 8.56 -5.52
N LEU A 195 18.80 9.70 -5.66
CA LEU A 195 18.24 10.99 -5.28
C LEU A 195 16.96 11.27 -6.09
N ALA A 196 15.85 11.45 -5.40
CA ALA A 196 14.53 11.51 -6.01
C ALA A 196 13.73 12.76 -5.61
N ASN A 197 14.36 13.75 -4.96
CA ASN A 197 13.83 15.09 -4.73
C ASN A 197 14.96 16.06 -4.27
N PRO A 198 14.76 17.39 -4.33
CA PRO A 198 15.78 18.37 -3.92
C PRO A 198 16.18 18.31 -2.44
N GLN A 199 15.37 17.70 -1.57
CA GLN A 199 15.60 17.63 -0.13
C GLN A 199 16.47 16.43 0.29
N GLY A 200 16.93 15.60 -0.66
CA GLY A 200 17.87 14.52 -0.37
C GLY A 200 17.24 13.15 -0.11
N ASN A 201 15.96 12.94 -0.41
CA ASN A 201 15.37 11.61 -0.30
C ASN A 201 15.93 10.69 -1.38
N GLU A 202 16.21 9.45 -0.99
CA GLU A 202 16.61 8.40 -1.92
C GLU A 202 15.45 7.41 -2.09
N LEU A 203 15.00 7.22 -3.33
CA LEU A 203 14.00 6.22 -3.73
C LEU A 203 14.68 5.13 -4.59
N PRO A 204 14.05 3.95 -4.77
CA PRO A 204 14.57 2.91 -5.66
C PRO A 204 14.86 3.42 -7.07
N ALA A 205 16.11 3.30 -7.53
CA ALA A 205 16.57 3.88 -8.79
C ALA A 205 15.79 3.37 -10.01
N ALA A 206 15.38 2.10 -10.01
CA ALA A 206 14.67 1.50 -11.14
C ALA A 206 13.26 2.07 -11.36
N SER A 207 12.55 2.47 -10.30
CA SER A 207 11.12 2.82 -10.36
C SER A 207 10.81 4.30 -10.18
N ALA A 208 11.78 5.13 -9.78
CA ALA A 208 11.58 6.54 -9.50
C ALA A 208 12.17 7.44 -10.61
N HIS A 209 11.52 8.59 -10.84
CA HIS A 209 12.14 9.71 -11.53
C HIS A 209 13.14 10.37 -10.59
N LEU A 210 14.37 10.57 -11.07
CA LEU A 210 15.45 11.10 -10.23
C LEU A 210 15.46 12.63 -10.23
N TYR A 211 16.03 13.23 -9.19
CA TYR A 211 16.31 14.66 -9.16
C TYR A 211 17.79 14.89 -9.49
N ASP A 212 18.05 15.76 -10.47
CA ASP A 212 19.39 16.17 -10.86
C ASP A 212 19.74 17.51 -10.17
N PRO A 213 20.67 17.53 -9.20
CA PRO A 213 21.08 18.76 -8.53
C PRO A 213 21.84 19.73 -9.43
N GLY A 214 22.52 19.23 -10.46
CA GLY A 214 23.27 20.06 -11.41
C GLY A 214 22.36 20.80 -12.39
N LEU A 215 21.20 20.23 -12.70
CA LEU A 215 20.17 20.85 -13.54
C LEU A 215 19.02 21.49 -12.76
N GLU A 216 19.00 21.32 -11.44
CA GLU A 216 17.96 21.78 -10.52
C GLU A 216 16.53 21.37 -10.95
N ARG A 217 16.40 20.15 -11.49
CA ARG A 217 15.12 19.62 -11.96
C ARG A 217 15.01 18.12 -11.81
N TYR A 218 13.78 17.64 -11.88
CA TYR A 218 13.50 16.23 -12.05
C TYR A 218 13.88 15.74 -13.45
N GLU A 219 14.23 14.46 -13.50
CA GLU A 219 14.32 13.65 -14.71
C GLU A 219 12.98 13.71 -15.46
N THR A 220 13.06 13.90 -16.77
CA THR A 220 11.90 13.85 -17.65
C THR A 220 11.50 12.41 -17.95
N ASP A 221 10.26 12.19 -18.41
CA ASP A 221 9.78 10.89 -18.86
C ASP A 221 10.68 10.24 -19.93
N GLU A 222 11.24 11.04 -20.84
CA GLU A 222 12.13 10.55 -21.90
C GLU A 222 13.47 10.09 -21.34
N GLU A 223 14.08 10.89 -20.46
CA GLU A 223 15.32 10.54 -19.77
C GLU A 223 15.15 9.29 -18.90
N TYR A 224 14.03 9.20 -18.17
CA TYR A 224 13.70 8.02 -17.37
C TYR A 224 13.62 6.75 -18.22
N ARG A 225 12.88 6.81 -19.34
CA ARG A 225 12.76 5.68 -20.27
C ARG A 225 14.10 5.30 -20.89
N ALA A 226 14.92 6.27 -21.27
CA ALA A 226 16.25 6.03 -21.81
C ALA A 226 17.17 5.36 -20.78
N ARG A 227 17.16 5.84 -19.53
CA ARG A 227 17.97 5.28 -18.43
C ARG A 227 17.60 3.84 -18.12
N ILE A 228 16.31 3.55 -17.90
CA ILE A 228 15.89 2.18 -17.56
C ILE A 228 16.14 1.21 -18.73
N HIS A 229 15.91 1.63 -19.97
CA HIS A 229 16.17 0.78 -21.14
C HIS A 229 17.68 0.53 -21.32
N GLY A 230 18.51 1.55 -21.16
CA GLY A 230 19.96 1.44 -21.27
C GLY A 230 20.57 0.52 -20.21
N ASP A 231 20.18 0.68 -18.95
CA ASP A 231 20.64 -0.16 -17.84
C ASP A 231 20.24 -1.63 -18.02
N LEU A 232 18.95 -1.88 -18.31
CA LEU A 232 18.45 -3.23 -18.52
C LEU A 232 19.12 -3.91 -19.72
N GLY A 233 19.33 -3.17 -20.82
CA GLY A 233 20.03 -3.67 -22.00
C GLY A 233 21.46 -4.08 -21.68
N HIS A 234 22.18 -3.25 -20.93
CA HIS A 234 23.54 -3.56 -20.51
C HIS A 234 23.61 -4.81 -19.61
N SER A 235 22.63 -4.98 -18.71
CA SER A 235 22.51 -6.18 -17.88
C SER A 235 22.32 -7.45 -18.72
N VAL A 236 21.40 -7.42 -19.69
CA VAL A 236 21.14 -8.55 -20.61
C VAL A 236 22.41 -8.90 -21.40
N ASP A 237 23.10 -7.90 -21.95
CA ASP A 237 24.31 -8.10 -22.73
C ASP A 237 25.43 -8.74 -21.90
N LEU A 238 25.67 -8.25 -20.68
CA LEU A 238 26.71 -8.79 -19.79
C LEU A 238 26.40 -10.23 -19.38
N ILE A 239 25.15 -10.54 -19.01
CA ILE A 239 24.77 -11.91 -18.65
C ILE A 239 25.00 -12.85 -19.84
N LYS A 240 24.56 -12.44 -21.04
CA LYS A 240 24.75 -13.25 -22.25
C LYS A 240 26.21 -13.44 -22.61
N GLN A 241 27.02 -12.37 -22.55
CA GLN A 241 28.45 -12.41 -22.83
C GLN A 241 29.19 -13.37 -21.89
N HIS A 242 28.87 -13.34 -20.61
CA HIS A 242 29.62 -14.10 -19.61
C HIS A 242 29.09 -15.51 -19.39
N THR A 243 27.80 -15.78 -19.58
CA THR A 243 27.19 -17.07 -19.26
C THR A 243 26.63 -17.82 -20.47
N GLY A 244 26.45 -17.14 -21.61
CA GLY A 244 25.75 -17.68 -22.78
C GLY A 244 24.22 -17.71 -22.64
N VAL A 245 23.67 -17.38 -21.46
CA VAL A 245 22.23 -17.38 -21.20
C VAL A 245 21.54 -16.21 -21.92
N THR A 246 20.43 -16.50 -22.61
CA THR A 246 19.52 -15.45 -23.10
C THR A 246 18.51 -15.15 -22.00
N VAL A 247 18.61 -13.97 -21.41
CA VAL A 247 17.77 -13.56 -20.29
C VAL A 247 16.34 -13.32 -20.76
N ARG A 248 15.38 -13.98 -20.10
CA ARG A 248 13.93 -13.75 -20.29
C ARG A 248 13.21 -13.31 -19.02
N SER A 249 13.92 -13.34 -17.89
CA SER A 249 13.38 -13.11 -16.56
C SER A 249 14.02 -11.87 -15.95
N ALA A 250 13.21 -11.04 -15.29
CA ALA A 250 13.65 -9.89 -14.52
C ALA A 250 13.14 -9.98 -13.09
N VAL A 251 14.02 -9.75 -12.14
CA VAL A 251 13.69 -9.61 -10.72
C VAL A 251 13.78 -8.13 -10.38
N TRP A 252 12.76 -7.55 -9.77
CA TRP A 252 12.76 -6.11 -9.50
C TRP A 252 13.44 -5.76 -8.18
N PRO A 253 14.45 -4.86 -8.17
CA PRO A 253 15.07 -4.36 -6.94
C PRO A 253 14.03 -3.86 -5.95
N TYR A 254 14.14 -4.29 -4.69
CA TYR A 254 13.19 -3.97 -3.61
C TYR A 254 11.74 -4.39 -3.90
N GLY A 255 11.51 -5.23 -4.92
CA GLY A 255 10.18 -5.57 -5.41
C GLY A 255 9.42 -4.42 -6.07
N MET A 256 10.09 -3.29 -6.35
CA MET A 256 9.45 -2.06 -6.84
C MET A 256 9.51 -1.96 -8.36
N TYR A 257 8.36 -1.66 -8.96
CA TYR A 257 8.20 -1.64 -10.41
C TYR A 257 7.09 -0.68 -10.85
N ASN A 258 7.13 -0.27 -12.11
CA ASN A 258 6.07 0.47 -12.77
C ASN A 258 5.88 -0.01 -14.22
N ALA A 259 4.82 0.49 -14.87
CA ALA A 259 4.49 0.09 -16.24
C ALA A 259 5.57 0.44 -17.27
N ALA A 260 6.33 1.53 -17.08
CA ALA A 260 7.40 1.92 -18.00
C ALA A 260 8.59 0.94 -17.92
N LEU A 261 8.96 0.53 -16.70
CA LEU A 261 10.01 -0.45 -16.43
C LEU A 261 9.65 -1.82 -17.01
N ILE A 262 8.41 -2.28 -16.81
CA ILE A 262 7.91 -3.52 -17.43
C ILE A 262 8.04 -3.43 -18.95
N ARG A 263 7.52 -2.37 -19.59
CA ARG A 263 7.60 -2.22 -21.06
C ARG A 263 9.04 -2.19 -21.58
N ALA A 264 9.94 -1.47 -20.91
CA ALA A 264 11.35 -1.40 -21.29
C ALA A 264 12.00 -2.79 -21.24
N SER A 265 11.72 -3.57 -20.20
CA SER A 265 12.26 -4.93 -20.10
C SER A 265 11.68 -5.92 -21.12
N GLN A 266 10.39 -5.81 -21.45
CA GLN A 266 9.76 -6.64 -22.49
C GLN A 266 10.35 -6.35 -23.87
N ALA A 267 10.67 -5.09 -24.16
CA ALA A 267 11.35 -4.70 -25.40
C ALA A 267 12.74 -5.34 -25.55
N LEU A 268 13.36 -5.74 -24.42
CA LEU A 268 14.65 -6.44 -24.35
C LEU A 268 14.50 -7.97 -24.24
N GLY A 269 13.30 -8.52 -24.42
CA GLY A 269 13.03 -9.95 -24.40
C GLY A 269 12.72 -10.55 -23.02
N MET A 270 12.65 -9.72 -21.97
CA MET A 270 12.27 -10.19 -20.62
C MET A 270 10.75 -10.22 -20.46
N GLN A 271 10.15 -11.42 -20.52
CA GLN A 271 8.69 -11.63 -20.47
C GLN A 271 8.18 -12.13 -19.12
N VAL A 272 9.09 -12.52 -18.22
CA VAL A 272 8.75 -13.00 -16.88
C VAL A 272 9.32 -12.02 -15.86
N HIS A 273 8.51 -11.56 -14.91
CA HIS A 273 8.91 -10.55 -13.95
C HIS A 273 8.50 -10.92 -12.53
N PHE A 274 9.43 -10.74 -11.61
CA PHE A 274 9.29 -11.10 -10.20
C PHE A 274 9.25 -9.86 -9.31
N THR A 275 8.18 -9.73 -8.53
CA THR A 275 7.91 -8.63 -7.58
C THR A 275 8.12 -9.11 -6.14
N LEU A 276 7.75 -8.29 -5.15
CA LEU A 276 7.61 -8.73 -3.75
C LEU A 276 6.16 -8.53 -3.27
N ASP A 277 5.19 -8.59 -4.18
CA ASP A 277 3.77 -8.51 -3.82
C ASP A 277 3.35 -9.80 -3.09
N ASP A 278 2.43 -9.67 -2.13
CA ASP A 278 1.92 -10.80 -1.34
C ASP A 278 0.89 -11.65 -2.09
N GLY A 279 0.75 -12.90 -1.64
CA GLY A 279 -0.30 -13.82 -2.07
C GLY A 279 0.13 -14.85 -3.11
N PRO A 280 -0.78 -15.76 -3.50
CA PRO A 280 -0.48 -16.80 -4.47
C PRO A 280 -0.39 -16.24 -5.89
N ASN A 281 0.33 -16.96 -6.77
CA ASN A 281 0.32 -16.71 -8.20
C ASN A 281 -0.78 -17.53 -8.86
N THR A 282 -2.02 -17.05 -8.77
CA THR A 282 -3.21 -17.65 -9.40
C THR A 282 -3.24 -17.43 -10.92
N PRO A 283 -4.11 -18.11 -11.70
CA PRO A 283 -4.18 -17.99 -13.16
C PRO A 283 -4.33 -16.55 -13.69
N ASP A 284 -4.99 -15.68 -12.93
CA ASP A 284 -5.20 -14.26 -13.26
C ASP A 284 -3.96 -13.37 -13.03
N VAL A 285 -2.94 -13.88 -12.32
CA VAL A 285 -1.68 -13.15 -12.14
C VAL A 285 -0.85 -13.27 -13.42
N PRO A 286 -0.54 -12.15 -14.10
CA PRO A 286 0.27 -12.21 -15.32
C PRO A 286 1.72 -12.57 -14.98
N LEU A 287 2.40 -13.22 -15.94
CA LEU A 287 3.85 -13.51 -15.83
C LEU A 287 4.70 -12.26 -15.62
N THR A 288 4.17 -11.08 -15.93
CA THR A 288 4.84 -9.79 -15.71
C THR A 288 4.70 -9.23 -14.29
N LYS A 289 4.08 -9.97 -13.37
CA LYS A 289 3.87 -9.58 -11.97
C LYS A 289 3.89 -10.79 -11.02
N ILE A 290 4.81 -11.74 -11.21
CA ILE A 290 4.92 -12.91 -10.34
C ILE A 290 5.27 -12.45 -8.92
N ARG A 291 4.40 -12.83 -7.98
CA ARG A 291 4.42 -12.50 -6.57
C ARG A 291 5.40 -13.39 -5.81
N ARG A 292 6.10 -12.83 -4.82
CA ARG A 292 7.10 -13.57 -4.03
C ARG A 292 7.03 -13.20 -2.56
N LEU A 293 7.24 -14.21 -1.72
CA LEU A 293 7.34 -14.06 -0.28
C LEU A 293 8.80 -13.75 0.09
N LEU A 294 9.05 -12.54 0.60
CA LEU A 294 10.37 -12.08 0.99
C LEU A 294 10.89 -12.85 2.19
N VAL A 295 12.14 -13.33 2.08
CA VAL A 295 12.78 -14.12 3.13
C VAL A 295 13.58 -13.27 4.11
N SER A 296 13.18 -13.31 5.38
CA SER A 296 13.78 -12.55 6.48
C SER A 296 14.53 -13.42 7.49
N TYR A 297 15.32 -12.76 8.34
CA TYR A 297 16.19 -13.38 9.34
C TYR A 297 15.48 -14.20 10.43
N ASP A 298 14.22 -13.89 10.70
CA ASP A 298 13.37 -14.55 11.70
C ASP A 298 12.55 -15.70 11.11
N TRP A 299 12.79 -16.08 9.85
CA TRP A 299 12.00 -17.11 9.20
C TRP A 299 12.31 -18.52 9.74
N ASP A 300 11.26 -19.26 10.09
CA ASP A 300 11.25 -20.71 10.29
C ASP A 300 10.13 -21.41 9.48
N VAL A 301 9.98 -22.72 9.66
CA VAL A 301 8.90 -23.49 9.01
C VAL A 301 7.51 -22.99 9.39
N GLY A 302 7.30 -22.54 10.64
CA GLY A 302 6.01 -22.05 11.11
C GLY A 302 5.59 -20.78 10.40
N THR A 303 6.50 -19.80 10.31
CA THR A 303 6.29 -18.58 9.54
C THR A 303 6.06 -18.91 8.06
N MET A 304 6.76 -19.88 7.48
CA MET A 304 6.58 -20.26 6.06
C MET A 304 5.17 -20.82 5.81
N ILE A 305 4.67 -21.66 6.71
CA ILE A 305 3.30 -22.20 6.62
C ILE A 305 2.28 -21.05 6.69
N GLY A 306 2.45 -20.09 7.60
CA GLY A 306 1.59 -18.92 7.69
C GLY A 306 1.61 -18.09 6.41
N GLN A 307 2.80 -17.83 5.86
CA GLN A 307 2.99 -17.08 4.62
C GLN A 307 2.44 -17.81 3.38
N PHE A 308 2.47 -19.14 3.34
CA PHE A 308 1.82 -19.92 2.27
C PHE A 308 0.29 -19.87 2.33
N ARG A 309 -0.28 -19.29 3.39
CA ARG A 309 -1.71 -19.05 3.52
C ARG A 309 -2.09 -17.57 3.35
N THR A 310 -1.13 -16.66 3.15
CA THR A 310 -1.46 -15.24 2.97
C THR A 310 -2.16 -15.01 1.64
N ALA A 311 -3.22 -14.22 1.67
CA ALA A 311 -3.89 -13.70 0.48
C ALA A 311 -3.16 -12.44 0.00
N ARG A 312 -3.45 -11.97 -1.22
CA ARG A 312 -2.93 -10.67 -1.68
C ARG A 312 -3.56 -9.47 -0.96
N ALA A 313 -4.84 -9.58 -0.61
CA ALA A 313 -5.60 -8.47 -0.03
C ALA A 313 -4.88 -7.94 1.22
N TYR A 314 -4.91 -6.61 1.40
CA TYR A 314 -4.29 -5.93 2.54
C TYR A 314 -2.80 -6.27 2.73
N ARG A 315 -2.06 -6.51 1.63
CA ARG A 315 -0.62 -6.83 1.67
C ARG A 315 -0.31 -8.02 2.59
N GLY A 316 -1.05 -9.10 2.39
CA GLY A 316 -0.89 -10.31 3.18
C GLY A 316 -1.55 -10.29 4.56
N GLU A 317 -2.02 -9.16 5.06
CA GLU A 317 -2.59 -9.05 6.40
C GLU A 317 -4.00 -9.68 6.48
N HIS A 318 -4.17 -10.56 7.46
CA HIS A 318 -5.48 -11.14 7.79
C HIS A 318 -6.18 -10.33 8.86
N GLY A 319 -7.31 -9.70 8.50
CA GLY A 319 -8.07 -8.85 9.42
C GLY A 319 -7.28 -7.64 9.92
N PRO A 320 -6.80 -6.77 9.01
CA PRO A 320 -5.98 -5.62 9.39
C PRO A 320 -6.74 -4.71 10.36
N VAL A 321 -6.01 -4.06 11.27
CA VAL A 321 -6.54 -3.03 12.15
C VAL A 321 -5.96 -1.68 11.73
N GLU A 322 -6.83 -0.73 11.43
CA GLU A 322 -6.43 0.63 11.07
C GLU A 322 -6.52 1.54 12.28
N ARG A 323 -5.41 2.20 12.56
CA ARG A 323 -5.27 3.31 13.50
C ARG A 323 -4.71 4.48 12.72
N VAL A 324 -5.55 5.48 12.47
CA VAL A 324 -5.27 6.55 11.50
C VAL A 324 -5.04 7.89 12.18
N VAL A 325 -4.00 8.59 11.75
CA VAL A 325 -3.79 10.02 12.08
C VAL A 325 -3.88 10.84 10.81
N ASN A 326 -4.75 11.86 10.79
CA ASN A 326 -4.84 12.79 9.67
C ASN A 326 -3.91 13.99 9.88
N VAL A 327 -2.99 14.19 8.95
CA VAL A 327 -1.98 15.25 9.00
C VAL A 327 -2.12 16.16 7.78
N ALA A 328 -2.24 17.47 8.01
CA ALA A 328 -2.26 18.47 6.96
C ALA A 328 -0.83 18.95 6.66
N LEU A 329 -0.42 18.93 5.38
CA LEU A 329 0.87 19.51 4.99
C LEU A 329 0.88 21.04 5.09
N ASP A 330 -0.30 21.68 5.15
CA ASP A 330 -0.43 23.10 5.50
C ASP A 330 0.21 23.42 6.86
N ASP A 331 0.11 22.51 7.83
CA ASP A 331 0.66 22.70 9.18
C ASP A 331 2.19 22.47 9.21
N VAL A 332 2.68 21.54 8.38
CA VAL A 332 4.13 21.27 8.22
C VAL A 332 4.82 22.35 7.40
N TYR A 333 4.11 22.96 6.45
CA TYR A 333 4.66 23.99 5.58
C TYR A 333 5.15 25.20 6.39
N ASP A 334 6.31 25.70 5.97
CA ASP A 334 6.86 26.98 6.38
C ASP A 334 7.67 27.54 5.20
N PRO A 335 7.61 28.84 4.89
CA PRO A 335 8.47 29.43 3.87
C PRO A 335 9.96 29.25 4.18
N GLU A 336 10.34 29.18 5.46
CA GLU A 336 11.72 28.98 5.89
C GLU A 336 12.06 27.47 5.93
N PRO A 337 13.04 26.99 5.12
CA PRO A 337 13.37 25.56 5.08
C PRO A 337 13.76 24.97 6.44
N ALA A 338 14.47 25.72 7.27
CA ALA A 338 14.90 25.25 8.60
C ALA A 338 13.70 25.01 9.53
N LYS A 339 12.71 25.91 9.56
CA LYS A 339 11.49 25.74 10.34
C LYS A 339 10.64 24.59 9.82
N ARG A 340 10.56 24.42 8.50
CA ARG A 340 9.85 23.30 7.89
C ARG A 340 10.46 21.95 8.28
N GLU A 341 11.78 21.84 8.32
CA GLU A 341 12.47 20.63 8.80
C GLU A 341 12.30 20.41 10.32
N ASP A 342 12.29 21.47 11.13
CA ASP A 342 11.97 21.38 12.57
C ASP A 342 10.54 20.85 12.78
N LYS A 343 9.55 21.43 12.10
CA LYS A 343 8.15 20.96 12.15
C LYS A 343 8.03 19.50 11.71
N LEU A 344 8.70 19.10 10.63
CA LEU A 344 8.75 17.71 10.19
C LEU A 344 9.35 16.80 11.26
N GLY A 345 10.47 17.19 11.89
CA GLY A 345 11.08 16.45 12.99
C GLY A 345 10.09 16.20 14.14
N ARG A 346 9.37 17.24 14.56
CA ARG A 346 8.35 17.15 15.62
C ARG A 346 7.19 16.22 15.25
N LEU A 347 6.74 16.27 13.99
CA LEU A 347 5.73 15.33 13.47
C LEU A 347 6.26 13.89 13.52
N LEU A 348 7.48 13.63 13.08
CA LEU A 348 8.08 12.29 13.07
C LEU A 348 8.19 11.71 14.49
N ASP A 349 8.68 12.50 15.45
CA ASP A 349 8.79 12.08 16.85
C ASP A 349 7.42 11.72 17.42
N ARG A 350 6.42 12.55 17.16
CA ARG A 350 5.04 12.32 17.62
C ARG A 350 4.41 11.06 17.03
N ILE A 351 4.54 10.85 15.71
CA ILE A 351 3.98 9.66 15.06
C ILE A 351 4.71 8.40 15.54
N LYS A 352 6.03 8.47 15.72
CA LYS A 352 6.82 7.37 16.29
C LYS A 352 6.44 7.06 17.74
N ASP A 353 6.09 8.06 18.54
CA ASP A 353 5.65 7.88 19.92
C ASP A 353 4.22 7.34 20.04
N LEU A 354 3.34 7.72 19.11
CA LEU A 354 1.95 7.27 19.07
C LEU A 354 1.81 5.86 18.48
N GLU A 355 2.67 5.52 17.52
CA GLU A 355 2.68 4.25 16.78
C GLU A 355 1.35 3.87 16.10
N PRO A 356 0.72 4.79 15.33
CA PRO A 356 -0.46 4.44 14.53
C PRO A 356 -0.06 3.48 13.40
N LYS A 357 -1.05 2.82 12.79
CA LYS A 357 -0.82 2.02 11.57
C LYS A 357 -0.51 2.93 10.39
N SER A 358 -1.33 3.97 10.24
CA SER A 358 -1.42 4.76 9.02
C SER A 358 -1.51 6.25 9.31
N VAL A 359 -0.88 7.05 8.44
CA VAL A 359 -1.05 8.50 8.36
C VAL A 359 -1.76 8.83 7.07
N TYR A 360 -2.90 9.52 7.17
CA TYR A 360 -3.57 10.11 6.02
C TYR A 360 -3.01 11.51 5.83
N LEU A 361 -2.12 11.65 4.84
CA LEU A 361 -1.32 12.84 4.60
C LEU A 361 -1.96 13.67 3.49
N GLN A 362 -2.41 14.88 3.81
CA GLN A 362 -2.96 15.82 2.85
C GLN A 362 -1.90 16.22 1.82
N ALA A 363 -2.14 15.92 0.54
CA ALA A 363 -1.17 16.18 -0.54
C ALA A 363 -1.36 17.54 -1.26
N TYR A 364 -2.34 18.32 -0.82
CA TYR A 364 -2.71 19.61 -1.39
C TYR A 364 -2.70 20.72 -0.34
N SER A 365 -2.68 21.96 -0.79
CA SER A 365 -2.73 23.17 0.03
C SER A 365 -4.16 23.71 0.09
N ASP A 366 -4.68 23.83 1.30
CA ASP A 366 -5.97 24.47 1.61
C ASP A 366 -5.92 25.09 3.03
N PRO A 367 -5.22 26.23 3.19
CA PRO A 367 -5.09 26.91 4.49
C PRO A 367 -6.44 27.32 5.11
N SER A 368 -7.47 27.45 4.27
CA SER A 368 -8.82 27.82 4.68
C SER A 368 -9.67 26.65 5.18
N GLY A 369 -9.19 25.40 5.03
CA GLY A 369 -9.92 24.20 5.44
C GLY A 369 -11.28 24.04 4.73
N THR A 370 -11.32 24.40 3.45
CA THR A 370 -12.52 24.40 2.60
C THR A 370 -12.74 23.07 1.86
N GLY A 371 -11.71 22.24 1.74
CA GLY A 371 -11.67 21.06 0.88
C GLY A 371 -11.25 21.36 -0.57
N PHE A 372 -10.98 22.62 -0.93
CA PHE A 372 -10.62 23.03 -2.29
C PHE A 372 -9.10 23.15 -2.46
N ALA A 373 -8.52 22.34 -3.34
CA ALA A 373 -7.09 22.35 -3.59
C ALA A 373 -6.66 23.58 -4.40
N GLN A 374 -6.04 24.55 -3.73
CA GLN A 374 -5.55 25.79 -4.34
C GLN A 374 -4.14 25.65 -4.94
N ALA A 375 -3.37 24.72 -4.39
CA ALA A 375 -2.03 24.36 -4.84
C ALA A 375 -1.72 22.93 -4.37
N LEU A 376 -0.65 22.34 -4.88
CA LEU A 376 -0.22 20.98 -4.53
C LEU A 376 1.14 20.96 -3.82
N TYR A 377 1.40 19.89 -3.08
CA TYR A 377 2.68 19.69 -2.38
C TYR A 377 3.64 18.74 -3.14
N PHE A 378 3.39 18.52 -4.43
CA PHE A 378 4.21 17.70 -5.31
C PHE A 378 4.29 18.34 -6.71
N PRO A 379 5.36 18.08 -7.47
CA PRO A 379 5.48 18.56 -8.84
C PRO A 379 4.34 18.03 -9.70
N ASN A 380 3.70 18.88 -10.48
CA ASN A 380 2.55 18.52 -11.30
C ASN A 380 2.36 19.50 -12.48
N ARG A 381 1.57 19.11 -13.47
CA ARG A 381 1.34 19.86 -14.71
C ARG A 381 0.17 20.86 -14.67
N HIS A 382 -0.72 20.80 -13.66
CA HIS A 382 -2.03 21.47 -13.73
C HIS A 382 -2.26 22.57 -12.69
N LEU A 383 -1.67 22.47 -11.50
CA LEU A 383 -1.81 23.43 -10.40
C LEU A 383 -0.46 23.99 -9.96
N PRO A 384 -0.42 25.20 -9.39
CA PRO A 384 0.76 25.71 -8.69
C PRO A 384 1.24 24.71 -7.64
N MET A 385 2.55 24.46 -7.59
CA MET A 385 3.17 23.70 -6.51
C MET A 385 3.57 24.69 -5.39
N ARG A 386 2.93 24.58 -4.22
CA ARG A 386 3.24 25.47 -3.09
C ARG A 386 4.62 25.21 -2.51
N ALA A 387 4.97 23.94 -2.39
CA ALA A 387 6.31 23.47 -2.09
C ALA A 387 6.40 22.00 -2.49
N ASP A 388 7.55 21.57 -2.97
CA ASP A 388 7.85 20.14 -3.07
C ASP A 388 8.02 19.60 -1.65
N LEU A 389 7.00 18.96 -1.10
CA LEU A 389 6.96 18.60 0.32
C LEU A 389 6.33 17.23 0.58
N PHE A 390 5.40 16.80 -0.26
CA PHE A 390 4.66 15.55 -0.05
C PHE A 390 5.60 14.34 0.00
N ASN A 391 6.46 14.16 -1.01
CA ASN A 391 7.44 13.07 -1.01
C ASN A 391 8.42 13.17 0.16
N ARG A 392 8.83 14.40 0.53
CA ARG A 392 9.69 14.64 1.70
C ARG A 392 9.07 14.06 2.98
N VAL A 393 7.84 14.44 3.29
CA VAL A 393 7.17 14.02 4.52
C VAL A 393 6.77 12.55 4.46
N ALA A 394 6.18 12.10 3.34
CA ALA A 394 5.72 10.71 3.18
C ALA A 394 6.87 9.70 3.36
N TRP A 395 8.00 9.92 2.68
CA TRP A 395 9.15 9.01 2.77
C TRP A 395 9.75 8.94 4.18
N GLN A 396 9.79 10.08 4.89
CA GLN A 396 10.32 10.13 6.26
C GLN A 396 9.39 9.42 7.25
N LEU A 397 8.06 9.56 7.10
CA LEU A 397 7.09 8.83 7.90
C LEU A 397 7.22 7.31 7.68
N ILE A 398 7.33 6.87 6.42
CA ILE A 398 7.50 5.45 6.08
C ILE A 398 8.80 4.90 6.66
N THR A 399 9.93 5.56 6.40
CA THR A 399 11.25 4.99 6.70
C THR A 399 11.72 5.22 8.13
N ARG A 400 11.26 6.27 8.82
CA ARG A 400 11.71 6.60 10.19
C ARG A 400 10.67 6.35 11.27
N ALA A 401 9.39 6.54 10.97
CA ALA A 401 8.30 6.26 11.91
C ALA A 401 7.68 4.87 11.71
N GLY A 402 7.92 4.21 10.57
CA GLY A 402 7.45 2.85 10.31
C GLY A 402 5.94 2.75 10.07
N VAL A 403 5.31 3.85 9.67
CA VAL A 403 3.86 3.93 9.41
C VAL A 403 3.57 3.83 7.93
N GLN A 404 2.34 3.45 7.59
CA GLN A 404 1.83 3.53 6.22
C GLN A 404 1.38 4.95 5.92
N VAL A 405 1.67 5.47 4.73
CA VAL A 405 1.20 6.81 4.32
C VAL A 405 0.18 6.69 3.21
N TYR A 406 -0.99 7.30 3.40
CA TYR A 406 -2.01 7.43 2.36
C TYR A 406 -2.01 8.87 1.86
N ALA A 407 -1.92 9.07 0.55
CA ALA A 407 -2.06 10.39 -0.05
C ALA A 407 -3.55 10.78 -0.04
N ARG A 408 -3.91 11.80 0.74
CA ARG A 408 -5.26 12.36 0.78
C ARG A 408 -5.37 13.50 -0.24
N LEU A 409 -6.23 13.31 -1.24
CA LEU A 409 -6.50 14.29 -2.30
C LEU A 409 -8.01 14.47 -2.51
N PRO A 410 -8.43 15.65 -3.00
CA PRO A 410 -9.75 15.79 -3.59
C PRO A 410 -9.88 14.90 -4.83
N VAL A 411 -11.11 14.70 -5.27
CA VAL A 411 -11.40 14.02 -6.54
C VAL A 411 -11.76 15.03 -7.63
N LEU A 412 -12.56 16.04 -7.30
CA LEU A 412 -13.15 17.02 -8.21
C LEU A 412 -12.79 18.46 -7.85
N ALA A 413 -12.51 18.74 -6.59
CA ALA A 413 -12.34 20.10 -6.04
C ALA A 413 -10.91 20.65 -6.22
N PHE A 414 -10.49 20.82 -7.49
CA PHE A 414 -9.20 21.41 -7.87
C PHE A 414 -9.36 22.82 -8.43
N ALA A 415 -8.63 23.78 -7.88
CA ALA A 415 -8.59 25.16 -8.35
C ALA A 415 -7.67 25.33 -9.56
N LEU A 416 -8.10 24.82 -10.72
CA LEU A 416 -7.33 24.97 -11.94
C LEU A 416 -7.14 26.46 -12.30
N PRO A 417 -5.93 26.89 -12.74
CA PRO A 417 -5.66 28.28 -13.06
C PRO A 417 -6.58 28.84 -14.15
N GLU A 418 -6.78 30.16 -14.13
CA GLU A 418 -7.51 30.86 -15.20
C GLU A 418 -6.85 30.60 -16.57
N GLY A 419 -7.65 30.27 -17.58
CA GLY A 419 -7.18 29.90 -18.92
C GLY A 419 -6.79 28.44 -19.10
N HIS A 420 -6.79 27.61 -18.04
CA HIS A 420 -6.63 26.17 -18.18
C HIS A 420 -7.85 25.57 -18.92
N PRO A 421 -7.67 24.66 -19.90
CA PRO A 421 -8.77 24.12 -20.71
C PRO A 421 -9.94 23.56 -19.90
N ALA A 422 -9.64 22.79 -18.85
CA ALA A 422 -10.65 22.20 -17.97
C ALA A 422 -11.20 23.13 -16.86
N ALA A 423 -10.69 24.36 -16.69
CA ALA A 423 -11.06 25.19 -15.52
C ALA A 423 -12.54 25.58 -15.46
N THR A 424 -13.21 25.66 -16.62
CA THR A 424 -14.63 25.98 -16.71
C THR A 424 -15.53 24.75 -16.79
N HIS A 425 -14.95 23.55 -16.86
CA HIS A 425 -15.66 22.28 -17.05
C HIS A 425 -16.10 21.73 -15.68
N VAL A 426 -16.96 22.49 -15.02
CA VAL A 426 -17.40 22.26 -13.64
C VAL A 426 -18.80 21.64 -13.58
N VAL A 427 -19.11 20.96 -12.48
CA VAL A 427 -20.44 20.49 -12.13
C VAL A 427 -21.41 21.67 -12.13
N GLN A 428 -22.54 21.49 -12.81
CA GLN A 428 -23.59 22.50 -12.89
C GLN A 428 -24.84 22.03 -12.15
N ALA A 429 -25.47 22.93 -11.42
CA ALA A 429 -26.79 22.68 -10.84
C ALA A 429 -27.89 22.99 -11.85
N TRP A 430 -28.91 22.14 -11.90
CA TRP A 430 -30.09 22.36 -12.71
C TRP A 430 -30.84 23.63 -12.28
N ARG A 431 -31.30 24.40 -13.26
CA ARG A 431 -32.11 25.61 -13.08
C ARG A 431 -33.47 25.41 -13.73
N ASP A 432 -34.51 25.93 -13.08
CA ASP A 432 -35.85 25.91 -13.64
C ASP A 432 -36.02 26.94 -14.78
N ALA A 433 -37.20 26.95 -15.41
CA ALA A 433 -37.53 27.86 -16.51
C ALA A 433 -37.50 29.35 -16.12
N ASN A 434 -37.54 29.67 -14.82
CA ASN A 434 -37.44 31.04 -14.30
C ASN A 434 -36.00 31.39 -13.88
N GLY A 435 -35.04 30.49 -14.12
CA GLY A 435 -33.64 30.65 -13.73
C GLY A 435 -33.39 30.43 -12.23
N ALA A 436 -34.40 30.03 -11.45
CA ALA A 436 -34.22 29.65 -10.07
C ALA A 436 -33.45 28.34 -10.03
N ALA A 437 -32.30 28.35 -9.34
CA ALA A 437 -31.57 27.13 -9.10
C ALA A 437 -32.46 26.19 -8.26
N GLY A 438 -32.57 24.93 -8.67
CA GLY A 438 -33.15 23.91 -7.80
C GLY A 438 -32.42 23.96 -6.46
N ASP A 439 -33.17 24.11 -5.37
CA ASP A 439 -32.75 24.60 -4.05
C ASP A 439 -31.25 24.46 -3.77
N ALA A 440 -30.46 25.43 -4.24
CA ALA A 440 -29.00 25.43 -4.11
C ALA A 440 -28.56 25.53 -2.64
N ALA A 441 -29.51 25.69 -1.72
CA ALA A 441 -29.33 25.74 -0.28
C ALA A 441 -29.24 24.35 0.38
N ALA A 442 -29.60 23.26 -0.31
CA ALA A 442 -29.68 21.92 0.29
C ALA A 442 -28.43 21.04 0.08
N SER A 443 -27.41 21.48 -0.66
CA SER A 443 -26.12 20.77 -0.74
C SER A 443 -25.36 20.93 0.56
N PHE A 444 -25.37 19.88 1.37
CA PHE A 444 -24.70 19.86 2.66
C PHE A 444 -23.18 19.95 2.50
N GLN A 445 -22.58 20.84 3.30
CA GLN A 445 -21.16 21.21 3.44
C GLN A 445 -20.57 22.26 2.48
N ALA A 446 -20.46 23.47 3.05
CA ALA A 446 -19.39 24.46 2.93
C ALA A 446 -18.96 24.88 1.51
N ALA A 447 -19.57 25.99 1.08
CA ALA A 447 -19.21 26.84 -0.05
C ALA A 447 -19.47 26.21 -1.42
N HIS A 448 -20.05 27.03 -2.30
CA HIS A 448 -20.19 26.81 -3.74
C HIS A 448 -18.82 26.70 -4.43
N LEU A 449 -18.02 25.70 -4.05
CA LEU A 449 -16.72 25.45 -4.62
C LEU A 449 -16.92 24.77 -5.98
N PRO A 450 -16.28 25.30 -7.04
CA PRO A 450 -16.38 24.70 -8.36
C PRO A 450 -15.72 23.32 -8.34
N ARG A 451 -16.54 22.26 -8.36
CA ARG A 451 -16.10 20.88 -8.58
C ARG A 451 -15.98 20.66 -10.08
N LEU A 452 -14.88 20.11 -10.54
CA LEU A 452 -14.75 19.66 -11.93
C LEU A 452 -15.79 18.57 -12.23
N SER A 453 -16.37 18.58 -13.42
CA SER A 453 -17.39 17.60 -13.79
C SER A 453 -16.73 16.23 -14.07
N PRO A 454 -17.12 15.16 -13.37
CA PRO A 454 -16.62 13.81 -13.65
C PRO A 454 -17.19 13.22 -14.96
N PHE A 455 -18.04 13.96 -15.66
CA PHE A 455 -18.62 13.56 -16.95
C PHE A 455 -17.86 14.15 -18.13
N ASP A 456 -17.10 15.21 -17.90
CA ASP A 456 -16.34 15.89 -18.93
C ASP A 456 -14.96 15.25 -19.12
N ALA A 457 -14.53 15.10 -20.38
CA ALA A 457 -13.29 14.41 -20.71
C ALA A 457 -12.05 15.22 -20.30
N ASP A 458 -12.01 16.52 -20.59
CA ASP A 458 -10.87 17.38 -20.27
C ASP A 458 -10.69 17.52 -18.75
N ALA A 459 -11.80 17.61 -18.01
CA ALA A 459 -11.80 17.58 -16.55
C ALA A 459 -11.20 16.29 -15.99
N ARG A 460 -11.66 15.13 -16.51
CA ARG A 460 -11.15 13.82 -16.08
C ARG A 460 -9.68 13.63 -16.42
N ASP A 461 -9.25 14.09 -17.60
CA ASP A 461 -7.86 13.99 -18.03
C ASP A 461 -6.95 14.84 -17.14
N ALA A 462 -7.34 16.09 -16.83
CA ALA A 462 -6.58 16.93 -15.90
C ALA A 462 -6.47 16.32 -14.49
N ILE A 463 -7.56 15.74 -13.97
CA ILE A 463 -7.54 15.04 -12.67
C ILE A 463 -6.66 13.79 -12.76
N GLY A 464 -6.81 12.99 -13.81
CA GLY A 464 -6.00 11.79 -14.04
C GLY A 464 -4.51 12.13 -14.09
N ASP A 465 -4.14 13.21 -14.77
CA ASP A 465 -2.78 13.69 -14.88
C ASP A 465 -2.20 14.18 -13.54
N ILE A 466 -3.01 14.81 -12.68
CA ILE A 466 -2.61 15.16 -11.31
C ILE A 466 -2.27 13.91 -10.49
N TYR A 467 -3.09 12.86 -10.59
CA TYR A 467 -2.84 11.59 -9.90
C TYR A 467 -1.63 10.85 -10.50
N ASP A 468 -1.42 10.92 -11.81
CA ASP A 468 -0.23 10.39 -12.48
C ASP A 468 1.03 11.10 -11.97
N ASP A 469 1.02 12.44 -11.91
CA ASP A 469 2.15 13.25 -11.43
C ASP A 469 2.49 12.98 -9.97
N LEU A 470 1.49 12.83 -9.10
CA LEU A 470 1.70 12.42 -7.71
C LEU A 470 2.56 11.15 -7.62
N THR A 471 2.28 10.15 -8.46
CA THR A 471 3.02 8.88 -8.41
C THR A 471 4.43 8.95 -8.97
N ARG A 472 4.67 9.86 -9.93
CA ARG A 472 6.00 10.02 -10.55
C ARG A 472 7.04 10.49 -9.55
N TYR A 473 6.62 11.36 -8.63
CA TYR A 473 7.53 12.12 -7.76
C TYR A 473 7.45 11.73 -6.27
N ALA A 474 6.55 10.82 -5.89
CA ALA A 474 6.41 10.40 -4.49
C ALA A 474 6.20 8.90 -4.34
N SER A 475 6.60 8.35 -3.19
CA SER A 475 6.29 6.98 -2.78
C SER A 475 5.33 7.00 -1.60
N PHE A 476 4.27 6.19 -1.66
CA PHE A 476 3.24 6.10 -0.62
C PHE A 476 2.51 4.76 -0.69
N ASN A 477 1.71 4.45 0.32
CA ASN A 477 1.13 3.14 0.54
C ASN A 477 -0.38 3.09 0.22
N GLY A 478 -1.07 4.23 0.16
CA GLY A 478 -2.49 4.24 -0.15
C GLY A 478 -3.01 5.58 -0.67
N LEU A 479 -4.27 5.61 -1.06
CA LEU A 479 -5.00 6.80 -1.49
C LEU A 479 -6.20 7.02 -0.59
N VAL A 480 -6.45 8.27 -0.20
CA VAL A 480 -7.72 8.69 0.39
C VAL A 480 -8.40 9.67 -0.54
N PHE A 481 -9.49 9.22 -1.17
CA PHE A 481 -10.34 10.06 -2.00
C PHE A 481 -11.22 10.95 -1.13
N GLY A 482 -11.18 12.26 -1.36
CA GLY A 482 -11.96 13.25 -0.65
C GLY A 482 -13.49 13.07 -0.78
N ALA A 483 -14.21 13.65 0.18
CA ALA A 483 -15.68 13.65 0.21
C ALA A 483 -16.29 14.58 -0.85
N ASP A 484 -15.46 15.38 -1.54
CA ASP A 484 -15.85 16.31 -2.61
C ASP A 484 -16.36 15.60 -3.87
N ALA A 485 -16.06 14.31 -4.03
CA ALA A 485 -16.75 13.42 -4.96
C ALA A 485 -18.20 13.18 -4.50
N THR A 486 -19.05 14.19 -4.64
CA THR A 486 -20.47 14.19 -4.31
C THR A 486 -21.24 14.85 -5.44
N LEU A 487 -22.51 14.49 -5.64
CA LEU A 487 -23.43 15.14 -6.58
C LEU A 487 -24.81 15.30 -5.92
N GLY A 488 -25.27 16.54 -5.80
CA GLY A 488 -26.60 16.87 -5.26
C GLY A 488 -27.74 16.35 -6.13
N GLU A 489 -28.97 16.33 -5.62
CA GLU A 489 -30.13 15.84 -6.40
C GLU A 489 -30.47 16.68 -7.65
N PHE A 490 -29.87 17.86 -7.76
CA PHE A 490 -29.97 18.78 -8.90
C PHE A 490 -28.70 18.79 -9.77
N GLU A 491 -27.74 17.90 -9.50
CA GLU A 491 -26.44 17.85 -10.16
C GLU A 491 -26.17 16.45 -10.75
N ASP A 492 -25.44 16.32 -11.85
CA ASP A 492 -24.81 17.36 -12.66
C ASP A 492 -25.70 17.69 -13.87
N ALA A 493 -25.93 18.97 -14.14
CA ALA A 493 -26.74 19.47 -15.25
C ALA A 493 -25.90 19.98 -16.44
N SER A 494 -24.58 19.78 -16.43
CA SER A 494 -23.70 20.12 -17.54
C SER A 494 -24.04 19.33 -18.82
N GLU A 495 -23.67 19.87 -19.98
CA GLU A 495 -23.91 19.20 -21.28
C GLU A 495 -23.25 17.81 -21.35
N ALA A 496 -22.04 17.68 -20.80
CA ALA A 496 -21.34 16.41 -20.71
C ALA A 496 -22.11 15.39 -19.85
N ALA A 497 -22.64 15.83 -18.70
CA ALA A 497 -23.46 14.98 -17.84
C ALA A 497 -24.76 14.55 -18.51
N LEU A 498 -25.49 15.48 -19.14
CA LEU A 498 -26.73 15.19 -19.87
C LEU A 498 -26.50 14.19 -21.01
N SER A 499 -25.39 14.34 -21.73
CA SER A 499 -24.98 13.40 -22.78
C SER A 499 -24.69 12.00 -22.21
N ALA A 500 -23.96 11.92 -21.09
CA ALA A 500 -23.72 10.66 -20.40
C ALA A 500 -25.04 10.01 -19.93
N TYR A 501 -25.99 10.79 -19.41
CA TYR A 501 -27.29 10.30 -18.97
C TYR A 501 -28.10 9.72 -20.12
N ALA A 502 -28.07 10.37 -21.29
CA ALA A 502 -28.69 9.85 -22.51
C ALA A 502 -28.09 8.51 -22.93
N MET A 503 -26.75 8.38 -22.88
CA MET A 503 -26.06 7.12 -23.18
C MET A 503 -26.42 5.99 -22.21
N TRP A 504 -26.75 6.33 -20.96
CA TRP A 504 -27.24 5.37 -19.96
C TRP A 504 -28.75 5.06 -20.09
N GLY A 505 -29.43 5.66 -21.07
CA GLY A 505 -30.86 5.44 -21.32
C GLY A 505 -31.79 6.29 -20.45
N PHE A 506 -31.31 7.41 -19.89
CA PHE A 506 -32.16 8.42 -19.25
C PHE A 506 -32.51 9.55 -20.22
N PRO A 507 -33.60 10.29 -19.99
CA PRO A 507 -33.83 11.56 -20.69
C PRO A 507 -32.66 12.52 -20.49
N ALA A 508 -32.27 13.25 -21.54
CA ALA A 508 -31.28 14.34 -21.46
C ALA A 508 -31.87 15.62 -20.82
N ASP A 509 -32.66 15.46 -19.76
CA ASP A 509 -33.37 16.53 -19.05
C ASP A 509 -33.60 16.11 -17.60
N LEU A 510 -32.93 16.77 -16.65
CA LEU A 510 -33.06 16.47 -15.22
C LEU A 510 -34.49 16.71 -14.71
N ALA A 511 -35.26 17.63 -15.31
CA ALA A 511 -36.65 17.85 -14.90
C ALA A 511 -37.50 16.59 -15.16
N GLN A 512 -37.30 15.95 -16.31
CA GLN A 512 -37.99 14.70 -16.67
C GLN A 512 -37.55 13.52 -15.80
N ILE A 513 -36.25 13.41 -15.52
CA ILE A 513 -35.72 12.38 -14.62
C ILE A 513 -36.33 12.54 -13.23
N ARG A 514 -36.36 13.77 -12.70
CA ARG A 514 -36.85 14.05 -11.33
C ARG A 514 -38.37 13.98 -11.19
N ALA A 515 -39.12 14.16 -12.28
CA ALA A 515 -40.57 14.02 -12.29
C ALA A 515 -41.04 12.56 -12.07
N SER A 516 -40.15 11.57 -12.22
CA SER A 516 -40.44 10.16 -11.98
C SER A 516 -39.57 9.60 -10.86
N GLU A 517 -40.19 9.14 -9.78
CA GLU A 517 -39.45 8.55 -8.64
C GLU A 517 -38.59 7.34 -9.09
N ALA A 518 -39.14 6.49 -9.97
CA ALA A 518 -38.41 5.34 -10.50
C ALA A 518 -37.20 5.73 -11.37
N LEU A 519 -37.31 6.79 -12.17
CA LEU A 519 -36.16 7.31 -12.92
C LEU A 519 -35.14 7.96 -11.99
N SER A 520 -35.59 8.76 -11.03
CA SER A 520 -34.74 9.44 -10.05
C SER A 520 -33.92 8.44 -9.22
N GLU A 521 -34.52 7.33 -8.77
CA GLU A 521 -33.81 6.28 -8.03
C GLU A 521 -32.74 5.61 -8.90
N ARG A 522 -33.10 5.19 -10.13
CA ARG A 522 -32.15 4.56 -11.07
C ARG A 522 -31.01 5.50 -11.44
N TRP A 523 -31.31 6.78 -11.71
CA TRP A 523 -30.33 7.80 -12.04
C TRP A 523 -29.38 8.09 -10.87
N SER A 524 -29.90 8.15 -9.65
CA SER A 524 -29.09 8.35 -8.45
C SER A 524 -28.07 7.23 -8.24
N LYS A 525 -28.50 5.96 -8.39
CA LYS A 525 -27.58 4.81 -8.34
C LYS A 525 -26.53 4.85 -9.47
N ALA A 526 -26.92 5.27 -10.67
CA ALA A 526 -25.99 5.42 -11.80
C ALA A 526 -24.93 6.50 -11.54
N ARG A 527 -25.31 7.65 -10.96
CA ARG A 527 -24.36 8.70 -10.55
C ARG A 527 -23.37 8.22 -9.49
N THR A 528 -23.84 7.54 -8.44
CA THR A 528 -22.98 6.93 -7.43
C THR A 528 -21.99 5.96 -8.08
N ALA A 529 -22.48 5.05 -8.95
CA ALA A 529 -21.63 4.09 -9.65
C ALA A 529 -20.59 4.77 -10.56
N HIS A 530 -20.93 5.88 -11.21
CA HIS A 530 -20.02 6.65 -12.05
C HIS A 530 -18.88 7.30 -11.26
N LEU A 531 -19.18 7.93 -10.11
CA LEU A 531 -18.15 8.48 -9.22
C LEU A 531 -17.22 7.38 -8.70
N VAL A 532 -17.78 6.22 -8.33
CA VAL A 532 -16.98 5.06 -7.90
C VAL A 532 -16.10 4.57 -9.04
N ALA A 533 -16.63 4.41 -10.26
CA ALA A 533 -15.86 4.01 -11.43
C ALA A 533 -14.71 4.98 -11.72
N PHE A 534 -14.95 6.29 -11.60
CA PHE A 534 -13.91 7.29 -11.79
C PHE A 534 -12.79 7.19 -10.75
N THR A 535 -13.12 7.09 -9.45
CA THR A 535 -12.08 6.89 -8.42
C THR A 535 -11.31 5.58 -8.58
N ARG A 536 -11.96 4.52 -9.11
CA ARG A 536 -11.27 3.26 -9.45
C ARG A 536 -10.29 3.44 -10.60
N GLU A 537 -10.65 4.21 -11.63
CA GLU A 537 -9.72 4.57 -12.71
C GLU A 537 -8.48 5.28 -12.14
N LEU A 538 -8.67 6.27 -11.27
CA LEU A 538 -7.57 6.99 -10.61
C LEU A 538 -6.70 6.05 -9.76
N ALA A 539 -7.31 5.13 -9.01
CA ALA A 539 -6.58 4.13 -8.24
C ALA A 539 -5.74 3.19 -9.12
N GLU A 540 -6.26 2.75 -10.27
CA GLU A 540 -5.53 1.89 -11.20
C GLU A 540 -4.36 2.62 -11.87
N ARG A 541 -4.53 3.91 -12.22
CA ARG A 541 -3.43 4.76 -12.67
C ARG A 541 -2.30 4.80 -11.65
N VAL A 542 -2.64 5.04 -10.37
CA VAL A 542 -1.65 5.06 -9.29
C VAL A 542 -0.98 3.70 -9.08
N ARG A 543 -1.75 2.61 -9.08
CA ARG A 543 -1.23 1.24 -8.94
C ARG A 543 -0.32 0.82 -10.10
N ALA A 544 -0.55 1.34 -11.30
CA ALA A 544 0.32 1.08 -12.44
C ALA A 544 1.75 1.63 -12.25
N TYR A 545 1.92 2.58 -11.33
CA TYR A 545 3.21 3.17 -11.00
C TYR A 545 3.78 2.68 -9.66
N GLN A 546 2.94 2.51 -8.64
CA GLN A 546 3.36 2.20 -7.26
C GLN A 546 3.23 0.70 -6.93
N GLY A 547 3.93 -0.18 -7.68
CA GLY A 547 4.04 -1.60 -7.32
C GLY A 547 2.77 -2.43 -7.52
N GLY A 548 1.98 -2.14 -8.55
CA GLY A 548 0.96 -3.03 -9.13
C GLY A 548 -0.10 -3.65 -8.21
N GLY A 549 -0.48 -2.94 -7.16
CA GLY A 549 -1.67 -3.24 -6.35
C GLY A 549 -1.51 -3.16 -4.84
N ASN A 550 -0.30 -2.88 -4.34
CA ASN A 550 -0.08 -2.67 -2.91
C ASN A 550 -0.62 -1.32 -2.39
N VAL A 551 -1.05 -0.45 -3.31
CA VAL A 551 -1.76 0.80 -2.96
C VAL A 551 -3.21 0.49 -2.58
N LEU A 552 -3.49 0.65 -1.29
CA LEU A 552 -4.84 0.53 -0.73
C LEU A 552 -5.63 1.82 -0.93
N THR A 553 -6.96 1.69 -0.95
CA THR A 553 -7.88 2.78 -1.24
C THR A 553 -8.83 3.01 -0.08
N ALA A 554 -8.94 4.26 0.34
CA ALA A 554 -9.98 4.75 1.21
C ALA A 554 -10.77 5.85 0.52
N ARG A 555 -12.06 5.98 0.85
CA ARG A 555 -12.85 7.15 0.45
C ARG A 555 -13.53 7.75 1.67
N SER A 556 -13.42 9.08 1.80
CA SER A 556 -14.09 9.83 2.85
C SER A 556 -15.60 9.80 2.66
N LEU A 557 -16.33 9.54 3.74
CA LEU A 557 -17.79 9.52 3.78
C LEU A 557 -18.25 10.39 4.96
N PRO A 558 -18.94 11.52 4.72
CA PRO A 558 -19.56 12.29 5.78
C PRO A 558 -20.60 11.46 6.53
N ALA A 559 -20.67 11.59 7.86
CA ALA A 559 -21.64 10.84 8.67
C ALA A 559 -23.09 11.04 8.22
N VAL A 560 -23.45 12.21 7.71
CA VAL A 560 -24.80 12.45 7.18
C VAL A 560 -25.14 11.56 5.99
N ALA A 561 -24.20 11.31 5.09
CA ALA A 561 -24.39 10.41 3.96
C ALA A 561 -24.44 8.95 4.42
N ALA A 562 -23.74 8.59 5.50
CA ALA A 562 -23.84 7.26 6.09
C ALA A 562 -25.19 7.01 6.80
N LEU A 563 -25.85 8.07 7.27
CA LEU A 563 -27.10 7.98 8.03
C LEU A 563 -28.37 8.16 7.16
N ASP A 564 -28.28 8.84 6.03
CA ASP A 564 -29.43 9.13 5.17
C ASP A 564 -29.86 7.92 4.32
N ALA A 565 -31.13 7.52 4.42
CA ALA A 565 -31.70 6.45 3.60
C ALA A 565 -31.77 6.79 2.09
N ARG A 566 -31.63 8.07 1.73
CA ARG A 566 -31.62 8.62 0.36
C ARG A 566 -30.24 9.15 -0.03
N ALA A 567 -29.17 8.64 0.58
CA ALA A 567 -27.82 9.15 0.37
C ALA A 567 -27.37 9.11 -1.12
N ASP A 568 -27.75 8.08 -1.88
CA ASP A 568 -27.49 8.04 -3.33
C ASP A 568 -28.13 9.23 -4.07
N ARG A 569 -29.31 9.66 -3.65
CA ARG A 569 -30.05 10.75 -4.29
C ARG A 569 -29.45 12.10 -3.93
N GLN A 570 -29.14 12.31 -2.65
CA GLN A 570 -28.69 13.59 -2.12
C GLN A 570 -27.20 13.86 -2.30
N PHE A 571 -26.38 12.81 -2.30
CA PHE A 571 -24.92 12.93 -2.27
C PHE A 571 -24.23 12.13 -3.39
N ALA A 572 -24.93 11.21 -4.05
CA ALA A 572 -24.28 10.18 -4.88
C ALA A 572 -23.17 9.43 -4.10
N GLN A 573 -23.43 9.18 -2.81
CA GLN A 573 -22.55 8.46 -1.88
C GLN A 573 -23.40 7.45 -1.10
N ASN A 574 -22.87 6.26 -0.89
CA ASN A 574 -23.59 5.18 -0.22
C ASN A 574 -22.59 4.27 0.51
N LEU A 575 -22.88 3.97 1.78
CA LEU A 575 -22.00 3.18 2.65
C LEU A 575 -21.78 1.75 2.10
N ASP A 576 -22.84 1.04 1.71
CA ASP A 576 -22.73 -0.32 1.18
C ASP A 576 -21.93 -0.35 -0.12
N THR A 577 -22.18 0.64 -1.00
CA THR A 577 -21.41 0.80 -2.22
C THR A 577 -19.93 1.07 -1.92
N PHE A 578 -19.61 1.88 -0.91
CA PHE A 578 -18.22 2.17 -0.55
C PHE A 578 -17.53 0.94 0.06
N ILE A 579 -18.19 0.21 0.97
CA ILE A 579 -17.68 -1.04 1.55
C ILE A 579 -17.36 -2.06 0.45
N ALA A 580 -18.18 -2.13 -0.61
CA ALA A 580 -17.96 -3.04 -1.73
C ALA A 580 -16.80 -2.64 -2.64
N ASN A 581 -16.46 -1.35 -2.73
CA ASN A 581 -15.56 -0.83 -3.78
C ASN A 581 -14.21 -0.32 -3.31
N TYR A 582 -14.05 -0.02 -2.01
CA TYR A 582 -12.79 0.45 -1.42
C TYR A 582 -12.25 -0.56 -0.38
N ASP A 583 -10.97 -0.45 -0.08
CA ASP A 583 -10.33 -1.24 0.98
C ASP A 583 -10.81 -0.77 2.35
N PHE A 584 -10.97 0.55 2.51
CA PHE A 584 -11.53 1.21 3.69
C PHE A 584 -12.52 2.33 3.35
N VAL A 585 -13.43 2.62 4.28
CA VAL A 585 -14.30 3.80 4.29
C VAL A 585 -13.81 4.70 5.42
N ALA A 586 -13.38 5.92 5.09
CA ALA A 586 -12.98 6.91 6.08
C ALA A 586 -14.23 7.68 6.51
N LEU A 587 -14.94 7.18 7.52
CA LEU A 587 -16.17 7.77 8.02
C LEU A 587 -15.83 8.98 8.89
N GLU A 588 -16.26 10.16 8.46
CA GLU A 588 -16.08 11.39 9.22
C GLU A 588 -17.10 11.42 10.37
N ALA A 589 -16.70 10.96 11.55
CA ALA A 589 -17.59 10.68 12.68
C ALA A 589 -17.92 11.95 13.48
N HIS A 590 -18.54 12.92 12.81
CA HIS A 590 -19.06 14.15 13.42
C HIS A 590 -20.40 14.57 12.78
N PRO A 591 -21.29 15.24 13.53
CA PRO A 591 -22.47 15.85 12.94
C PRO A 591 -22.03 16.90 11.93
N GLY A 592 -22.66 16.92 10.76
CA GLY A 592 -22.19 17.83 9.71
C GLY A 592 -22.86 19.20 9.71
N ALA A 593 -23.88 19.43 10.55
CA ALA A 593 -24.48 20.75 10.67
C ALA A 593 -23.48 21.68 11.41
N PRO A 594 -23.24 22.91 10.91
CA PRO A 594 -22.36 23.86 11.58
C PRO A 594 -22.82 24.12 13.03
N GLY A 595 -21.91 23.98 13.99
CA GLY A 595 -22.20 24.22 15.41
C GLY A 595 -22.70 23.00 16.20
N GLU A 596 -22.94 21.85 15.56
CA GLU A 596 -23.30 20.61 16.26
C GLU A 596 -22.06 19.84 16.73
N ALA A 597 -22.07 19.44 18.00
CA ALA A 597 -21.02 18.62 18.60
C ALA A 597 -21.45 17.14 18.62
N ALA A 598 -20.49 16.23 18.43
CA ALA A 598 -20.72 14.79 18.49
C ALA A 598 -20.97 14.35 19.94
N THR A 599 -22.23 14.34 20.39
CA THR A 599 -22.55 13.81 21.72
C THR A 599 -22.31 12.30 21.80
N ASP A 600 -22.09 11.77 23.00
CA ASP A 600 -21.90 10.32 23.21
C ASP A 600 -23.08 9.50 22.65
N GLY A 601 -24.31 9.94 22.89
CA GLY A 601 -25.51 9.25 22.36
C GLY A 601 -25.62 9.31 20.84
N TRP A 602 -25.14 10.39 20.21
CA TRP A 602 -25.06 10.48 18.76
C TRP A 602 -24.02 9.51 18.18
N LEU A 603 -22.84 9.39 18.82
CA LEU A 603 -21.81 8.43 18.42
C LEU A 603 -22.28 6.98 18.59
N ASP A 604 -23.01 6.69 19.68
CA ASP A 604 -23.62 5.36 19.89
C ASP A 604 -24.62 5.04 18.76
N ALA A 605 -25.49 5.98 18.40
CA ALA A 605 -26.44 5.80 17.30
C ALA A 605 -25.75 5.63 15.94
N LEU A 606 -24.71 6.44 15.66
CA LEU A 606 -23.92 6.34 14.43
C LEU A 606 -23.26 4.96 14.32
N SER A 607 -22.56 4.52 15.37
CA SER A 607 -21.86 3.24 15.36
C SER A 607 -22.83 2.06 15.20
N GLN A 608 -23.96 2.05 15.92
CA GLN A 608 -24.99 1.01 15.76
C GLN A 608 -25.54 0.98 14.33
N ARG A 609 -25.83 2.14 13.74
CA ARG A 609 -26.35 2.22 12.38
C ARG A 609 -25.33 1.70 11.37
N VAL A 610 -24.10 2.19 11.42
CA VAL A 610 -23.02 1.79 10.50
C VAL A 610 -22.70 0.30 10.64
N LEU A 611 -22.57 -0.22 11.85
CA LEU A 611 -22.23 -1.63 12.10
C LEU A 611 -23.37 -2.60 11.73
N SER A 612 -24.60 -2.09 11.50
CA SER A 612 -25.69 -2.91 10.96
C SER A 612 -25.50 -3.29 9.48
N HIS A 613 -24.60 -2.61 8.76
CA HIS A 613 -24.28 -2.90 7.37
C HIS A 613 -23.25 -4.03 7.24
N ALA A 614 -23.50 -4.94 6.29
CA ALA A 614 -22.65 -6.11 6.08
C ALA A 614 -21.22 -5.71 5.69
N GLY A 615 -20.23 -6.15 6.47
CA GLY A 615 -18.81 -5.85 6.22
C GLY A 615 -18.31 -4.53 6.78
N ALA A 616 -19.18 -3.67 7.32
CA ALA A 616 -18.80 -2.35 7.85
C ALA A 616 -17.75 -2.43 8.97
N THR A 617 -17.87 -3.41 9.87
CA THR A 617 -16.91 -3.66 10.96
C THR A 617 -15.46 -3.84 10.48
N ARG A 618 -15.26 -4.43 9.30
CA ARG A 618 -13.95 -4.77 8.75
C ARG A 618 -13.34 -3.70 7.85
N LYS A 619 -14.11 -2.66 7.51
CA LYS A 619 -13.71 -1.68 6.48
C LYS A 619 -13.94 -0.23 6.87
N THR A 620 -14.71 0.05 7.92
CA THR A 620 -15.06 1.44 8.26
C THR A 620 -14.15 1.98 9.35
N VAL A 621 -13.34 2.99 9.01
CA VAL A 621 -12.50 3.76 9.93
C VAL A 621 -13.32 4.92 10.47
N PHE A 622 -13.58 4.95 11.78
CA PHE A 622 -14.27 6.06 12.42
C PHE A 622 -13.27 7.18 12.73
N GLU A 623 -13.31 8.26 11.96
CA GLU A 623 -12.44 9.43 12.12
C GLU A 623 -13.09 10.48 13.02
N LEU A 624 -12.63 10.55 14.26
CA LEU A 624 -13.12 11.51 15.26
C LEU A 624 -12.47 12.88 15.06
N ARG A 625 -13.22 13.97 15.28
CA ARG A 625 -12.64 15.31 15.24
C ARG A 625 -11.88 15.65 16.52
N THR A 626 -10.75 16.34 16.36
CA THR A 626 -9.98 16.96 17.45
C THR A 626 -10.38 18.43 17.67
N VAL A 627 -11.06 19.02 16.69
CA VAL A 627 -11.55 20.41 16.72
C VAL A 627 -13.02 20.44 16.33
N GLU A 628 -13.84 21.06 17.17
CA GLU A 628 -15.27 21.30 16.93
C GLU A 628 -15.48 22.77 16.50
N ARG A 629 -16.25 23.01 15.45
CA ARG A 629 -16.63 24.37 15.01
C ARG A 629 -17.96 24.74 15.66
N ARG A 630 -17.99 25.86 16.39
CA ARG A 630 -19.19 26.40 17.03
C ARG A 630 -20.05 27.17 16.02
N ALA A 631 -21.30 27.42 16.41
CA ALA A 631 -22.27 28.15 15.59
C ALA A 631 -21.83 29.59 15.25
N ASP A 632 -21.01 30.21 16.10
CA ASP A 632 -20.42 31.53 15.87
C ASP A 632 -19.18 31.53 14.95
N GLY A 633 -18.82 30.37 14.39
CA GLY A 633 -17.66 30.18 13.54
C GLY A 633 -16.34 29.97 14.29
N SER A 634 -16.32 30.12 15.63
CA SER A 634 -15.13 29.83 16.43
C SER A 634 -14.84 28.33 16.49
N THR A 635 -13.57 27.98 16.68
CA THR A 635 -13.14 26.59 16.86
C THR A 635 -12.84 26.30 18.33
N GLN A 636 -13.18 25.09 18.78
CA GLN A 636 -12.89 24.59 20.11
C GLN A 636 -12.13 23.27 20.02
N GLN A 637 -10.99 23.20 20.70
CA GLN A 637 -10.27 21.93 20.84
C GLN A 637 -11.07 20.95 21.69
N VAL A 638 -11.20 19.72 21.20
CA VAL A 638 -11.72 18.59 21.98
C VAL A 638 -10.64 18.15 22.96
N ALA A 639 -10.99 18.04 24.24
CA ALA A 639 -10.06 17.57 25.26
C ALA A 639 -9.60 16.13 24.96
N THR A 640 -8.30 15.85 25.12
CA THR A 640 -7.73 14.51 24.87
C THR A 640 -8.45 13.41 25.64
N ALA A 641 -8.82 13.68 26.90
CA ALA A 641 -9.57 12.73 27.73
C ALA A 641 -10.93 12.38 27.10
N THR A 642 -11.66 13.37 26.59
CA THR A 642 -12.93 13.16 25.89
C THR A 642 -12.74 12.35 24.61
N LEU A 643 -11.73 12.67 23.81
CA LEU A 643 -11.41 11.92 22.59
C LEU A 643 -11.11 10.45 22.90
N ARG A 644 -10.27 10.19 23.91
CA ARG A 644 -9.90 8.85 24.36
C ARG A 644 -11.12 8.04 24.84
N GLU A 645 -11.99 8.64 25.65
CA GLU A 645 -13.19 7.95 26.14
C GLU A 645 -14.16 7.63 24.99
N ARG A 646 -14.32 8.54 24.02
CA ARG A 646 -15.09 8.28 22.79
C ARG A 646 -14.50 7.11 21.99
N MET A 647 -13.17 7.05 21.83
CA MET A 647 -12.49 5.92 21.17
C MET A 647 -12.71 4.58 21.90
N LYS A 648 -12.61 4.58 23.23
CA LYS A 648 -12.88 3.38 24.05
C LYS A 648 -14.33 2.91 23.92
N ARG A 649 -15.27 3.84 23.94
CA ARG A 649 -16.70 3.58 23.73
C ARG A 649 -16.96 2.93 22.37
N LEU A 650 -16.37 3.47 21.29
CA LEU A 650 -16.47 2.87 19.95
C LEU A 650 -15.87 1.46 19.89
N ASN A 651 -14.68 1.25 20.46
CA ASN A 651 -14.07 -0.09 20.56
C ASN A 651 -14.99 -1.07 21.32
N ALA A 652 -15.59 -0.64 22.44
CA ALA A 652 -16.52 -1.46 23.22
C ALA A 652 -17.82 -1.78 22.44
N ALA A 653 -18.22 -0.92 21.51
CA ALA A 653 -19.35 -1.15 20.59
C ALA A 653 -18.99 -2.05 19.39
N GLY A 654 -17.74 -2.52 19.29
CA GLY A 654 -17.29 -3.40 18.21
C GLY A 654 -16.67 -2.68 17.00
N VAL A 655 -16.43 -1.37 17.08
CA VAL A 655 -15.66 -0.65 16.06
C VAL A 655 -14.20 -1.06 16.16
N VAL A 656 -13.64 -1.62 15.09
CA VAL A 656 -12.25 -2.10 15.04
C VAL A 656 -11.31 -0.97 14.62
N HIS A 657 -11.68 -0.18 13.62
CA HIS A 657 -10.82 0.81 13.00
C HIS A 657 -11.14 2.22 13.51
N LEU A 658 -10.12 2.94 13.97
CA LEU A 658 -10.27 4.26 14.57
C LEU A 658 -9.27 5.23 13.97
N GLY A 659 -9.64 6.49 13.92
CA GLY A 659 -8.72 7.57 13.61
C GLY A 659 -9.17 8.89 14.18
N TYR A 660 -8.36 9.92 13.95
CA TYR A 660 -8.76 11.29 14.27
C TYR A 660 -8.25 12.30 13.24
N ALA A 661 -8.91 13.46 13.20
CA ALA A 661 -8.55 14.59 12.35
C ALA A 661 -8.88 15.95 12.99
N THR A 662 -8.05 16.99 12.87
CA THR A 662 -6.66 17.02 12.37
C THR A 662 -5.66 16.87 13.53
N ASP A 663 -4.43 16.44 13.24
CA ASP A 663 -3.36 16.36 14.24
C ASP A 663 -2.64 17.70 14.42
N ASP A 664 -2.67 18.24 15.65
CA ASP A 664 -1.90 19.43 16.03
C ASP A 664 -0.61 18.97 16.75
N PHE A 665 0.35 18.52 15.94
CA PHE A 665 1.65 18.05 16.41
C PHE A 665 2.51 19.17 17.00
N LEU A 666 2.20 20.44 16.71
CA LEU A 666 2.92 21.60 17.21
C LEU A 666 2.57 21.90 18.68
N ASP A 667 1.35 21.61 19.13
CA ASP A 667 0.97 21.79 20.53
C ASP A 667 0.78 20.48 21.30
N ASN A 668 1.18 19.34 20.72
CA ASN A 668 0.94 17.99 21.27
C ASN A 668 -0.56 17.76 21.56
N ARG A 669 -1.39 18.00 20.54
CA ARG A 669 -2.86 17.89 20.63
C ARG A 669 -3.40 16.98 19.53
N PRO A 670 -4.07 15.88 19.87
CA PRO A 670 -4.29 15.33 21.22
C PRO A 670 -2.99 14.91 21.92
N ASP A 671 -2.97 14.83 23.25
CA ASP A 671 -1.77 14.41 24.00
C ASP A 671 -1.38 12.97 23.63
N THR A 672 -0.15 12.77 23.13
CA THR A 672 0.30 11.48 22.59
C THR A 672 0.31 10.38 23.65
N VAL A 673 0.74 10.71 24.87
CA VAL A 673 0.89 9.73 25.96
C VAL A 673 -0.48 9.22 26.40
N ALA A 674 -1.45 10.13 26.54
CA ALA A 674 -2.81 9.78 26.91
C ALA A 674 -3.51 8.95 25.82
N LEU A 675 -3.26 9.21 24.53
CA LEU A 675 -3.96 8.56 23.43
C LEU A 675 -3.32 7.24 22.94
N ARG A 676 -2.08 6.95 23.35
CA ARG A 676 -1.32 5.79 22.88
C ARG A 676 -2.02 4.45 23.11
N ASP A 677 -2.75 4.29 24.21
CA ASP A 677 -3.40 3.02 24.55
C ASP A 677 -4.56 2.64 23.60
N VAL A 678 -5.18 3.63 22.96
CA VAL A 678 -6.27 3.43 22.00
C VAL A 678 -5.82 3.52 20.54
N MET A 679 -4.67 4.17 20.28
CA MET A 679 -4.16 4.40 18.92
C MET A 679 -2.97 3.53 18.52
N SER A 680 -2.16 3.01 19.45
CA SER A 680 -1.01 2.18 19.09
C SER A 680 -1.45 0.82 18.57
N ILE A 681 -0.79 0.35 17.51
CA ILE A 681 -0.91 -1.04 17.03
C ILE A 681 0.13 -1.99 17.63
N GLN A 682 1.08 -1.48 18.41
CA GLN A 682 2.06 -2.31 19.10
C GLN A 682 1.51 -2.74 20.47
N SER A 683 1.14 -4.01 20.58
CA SER A 683 0.60 -4.60 21.83
C SER A 683 1.68 -5.03 22.82
N THR A 684 2.96 -4.87 22.48
CA THR A 684 4.10 -5.19 23.36
C THR A 684 4.68 -3.92 23.97
N VAL A 685 4.67 -3.83 25.30
CA VAL A 685 5.37 -2.79 26.06
C VAL A 685 6.86 -2.87 25.75
N ARG A 686 7.41 -1.86 25.06
CA ARG A 686 8.87 -1.71 24.99
C ARG A 686 9.36 -1.25 26.37
N PRO A 687 10.32 -1.94 27.00
CA PRO A 687 10.97 -1.37 28.18
C PRO A 687 11.63 -0.05 27.78
N LYS A 688 11.38 1.02 28.56
CA LYS A 688 11.99 2.35 28.36
C LYS A 688 13.51 2.18 28.25
N GLN A 689 14.06 2.28 27.04
CA GLN A 689 15.50 2.45 26.86
C GLN A 689 15.84 3.92 27.09
N GLY A 690 16.64 4.18 28.12
CA GLY A 690 17.50 5.37 28.19
C GLY A 690 16.86 6.66 28.68
N MET A 691 16.46 6.73 29.96
CA MET A 691 16.81 7.94 30.73
C MET A 691 18.05 7.56 31.55
N SER A 692 19.23 7.94 31.08
CA SER A 692 20.34 8.18 31.98
C SER A 692 20.11 9.54 32.62
N THR A 693 20.25 9.58 33.94
CA THR A 693 20.57 10.78 34.73
C THR A 693 21.67 11.61 34.10
#